data_AF-A0A962R4T5-F1
#
_entry.id   AF-A0A962R4T5-F1
#
_cell.length_a   1.000
_cell.length_b   1.000
_cell.length_c   1.000
_cell.angle_alpha   90.00
_cell.angle_beta   90.00
_cell.angle_gamma   90.00
#
_symmetry.space_group_name_H-M   'P 1'
#
loop_
_entity.id
_entity.type
_entity.pdbx_description
1 polymer ?
#
loop_
_entity_poly.entity_id
_entity_poly.type
_entity_poly.pdbx_seq_one_letter_code
_entity_poly.pdbx_strand_id
1 'polypeptide(L)'
;MSSVPTFVDTPPLSQTSSWASKPLLAFAPAPSTVQTADRALRLHEALIALGLDRPWHSIDLHALPFAPGDITVGSESELQTAVIGSADKVDLPRRILDSDYFANIAERAQRAESSPRPATRLQRFVEENPEQVWENAWVRLPWASLNPRACQLWSQDMLRDREDPSKGPRSDRARFHSLDEHGALWLRVPISYLLKLALAQLAGDYAPRSAHRAETAERLMAHFLNDNSSPETFSFHVSEPVGRDGSVGEAVAVETGKRFLLTQWLLAYAEQAFALAAHGQRPLAYYSPHAPVRLHDLNDSVSDSFFRELFLSPCLSGWRHGEEKHRYMALCHTVLSRSQLNGLQVLREAGVIVNNLVVIPRTSNLSLANNGTHISLGSRRLSALLDAGSPVFRPAHEKVFGDLVIKVVEHFLPLFVGLYSAAPFRLDYADFHPERVLGFLPHELHGAHLRMLWRNWKAKARLNLIPGTSLTPMGPQWLDRTIATVLRKRGDRVPDYRLIDYLVALASTDRSPALDGTPGNQQSLLNDLDDLGVFDRGMSLYLPFKQREHAKMGFSGFEARWFSLFPSLDRDLAKAVDLQVLLTALAVKLISQGLTHEDIPDTRFCESERRQFLFVAAAGLRCGYVQRNTDRPQNRFLDRLLEDTRRTRPSRLYRHYAKVYLDDYRTGLLRFIEHEAADLIAAFDMQGVIDDLHQRLTHSADSALDREICAGLGIHNPLRATGREYNAQAERLYRETFRERHRDEAIRHLADEIGDADPDAQTLLRNPDPASLPERIGLLLDSLARDAIRNRSTSA
;
A
#
# COMPACT_ATOMS: atom_id res chain seq x y z
N MET A 1 -11.31 -82.08 -28.64
CA MET A 1 -10.54 -81.33 -29.65
C MET A 1 -9.88 -80.16 -28.92
N SER A 2 -8.67 -80.29 -28.35
CA SER A 2 -7.34 -80.62 -28.93
C SER A 2 -6.52 -79.33 -29.10
N SER A 3 -5.61 -78.97 -28.19
CA SER A 3 -4.23 -79.51 -28.00
C SER A 3 -3.31 -79.19 -29.20
N VAL A 4 -2.39 -78.21 -29.12
CA VAL A 4 -0.96 -78.32 -28.64
C VAL A 4 -0.03 -78.97 -29.69
N PRO A 5 1.27 -78.60 -29.86
CA PRO A 5 2.11 -77.55 -29.23
C PRO A 5 2.27 -76.33 -30.20
N THR A 6 3.37 -75.59 -30.50
CA THR A 6 4.85 -75.50 -30.22
C THR A 6 5.26 -74.02 -30.59
N PHE A 7 6.29 -73.30 -30.12
CA PHE A 7 7.77 -73.46 -29.94
C PHE A 7 8.56 -73.72 -31.26
N VAL A 8 9.67 -73.02 -31.59
CA VAL A 8 10.31 -71.81 -31.02
C VAL A 8 11.30 -71.22 -32.07
N ASP A 9 11.65 -69.92 -32.00
CA ASP A 9 13.01 -69.47 -32.34
C ASP A 9 13.31 -68.05 -31.77
N THR A 10 14.55 -67.78 -31.36
CA THR A 10 14.95 -66.60 -30.56
C THR A 10 16.47 -66.33 -30.57
N PRO A 11 16.97 -65.12 -30.23
CA PRO A 11 16.35 -63.78 -30.34
C PRO A 11 17.18 -62.86 -31.28
N PRO A 12 18.33 -62.21 -30.93
CA PRO A 12 18.73 -61.41 -29.75
C PRO A 12 18.92 -59.89 -30.03
N LEU A 13 18.60 -59.04 -29.03
CA LEU A 13 19.04 -57.62 -28.87
C LEU A 13 18.51 -56.62 -29.95
N SER A 14 18.12 -55.37 -29.66
CA SER A 14 18.16 -54.51 -28.46
C SER A 14 17.03 -53.43 -28.58
N GLN A 15 16.59 -52.65 -27.58
CA GLN A 15 16.87 -52.60 -26.14
C GLN A 15 15.65 -52.00 -25.38
N THR A 16 15.43 -52.45 -24.14
CA THR A 16 14.74 -51.78 -22.99
C THR A 16 13.87 -50.53 -23.26
N SER A 17 12.57 -50.46 -22.98
CA SER A 17 11.72 -51.00 -21.90
C SER A 17 11.97 -50.46 -20.48
N SER A 18 10.98 -49.75 -19.92
CA SER A 18 10.38 -50.04 -18.58
C SER A 18 9.27 -49.02 -18.24
N TRP A 19 8.10 -49.51 -17.83
CA TRP A 19 7.06 -48.74 -17.15
C TRP A 19 6.82 -49.38 -15.78
N ALA A 20 7.56 -48.91 -14.77
CA ALA A 20 7.37 -49.29 -13.37
C ALA A 20 7.87 -48.17 -12.45
N SER A 21 7.26 -48.05 -11.27
CA SER A 21 7.74 -47.28 -10.11
C SER A 21 8.44 -45.93 -10.40
N LYS A 22 7.66 -44.85 -10.56
CA LYS A 22 8.16 -43.53 -10.17
C LYS A 22 8.01 -43.37 -8.65
N PRO A 23 9.07 -43.05 -7.89
CA PRO A 23 8.94 -42.74 -6.47
C PRO A 23 8.19 -41.43 -6.26
N LEU A 24 7.86 -41.15 -4.99
CA LEU A 24 7.29 -39.89 -4.54
C LEU A 24 8.13 -38.68 -4.99
N LEU A 25 7.49 -37.52 -5.10
CA LEU A 25 8.16 -36.22 -5.16
C LEU A 25 9.26 -36.17 -4.10
N ALA A 26 10.50 -35.97 -4.53
CA ALA A 26 11.60 -35.74 -3.61
C ALA A 26 11.31 -34.44 -2.86
N PHE A 27 11.01 -34.56 -1.56
CA PHE A 27 11.03 -33.41 -0.67
C PHE A 27 12.41 -32.75 -0.79
N ALA A 28 12.44 -31.41 -0.83
CA ALA A 28 13.69 -30.70 -0.65
C ALA A 28 14.34 -31.19 0.66
N PRO A 29 15.68 -31.34 0.71
CA PRO A 29 16.34 -31.64 1.98
C PRO A 29 15.93 -30.57 2.99
N ALA A 30 15.60 -31.00 4.21
CA ALA A 30 15.46 -30.06 5.32
C ALA A 30 16.74 -29.20 5.41
N PRO A 31 16.62 -27.91 5.80
CA PRO A 31 17.80 -27.04 5.93
C PRO A 31 18.85 -27.76 6.77
N SER A 32 20.09 -27.77 6.29
CA SER A 32 21.12 -28.58 6.93
C SER A 32 21.26 -28.18 8.40
N THR A 33 21.53 -29.15 9.27
CA THR A 33 21.68 -28.90 10.72
C THR A 33 22.74 -27.82 11.01
N VAL A 34 23.73 -27.69 10.12
CA VAL A 34 24.74 -26.62 10.09
C VAL A 34 24.13 -25.23 9.87
N GLN A 35 23.26 -25.05 8.87
CA GLN A 35 22.61 -23.76 8.60
C GLN A 35 21.69 -23.33 9.76
N THR A 36 20.97 -24.29 10.35
CA THR A 36 20.11 -24.04 11.52
C THR A 36 20.93 -23.61 12.73
N ALA A 37 22.07 -24.27 12.98
CA ALA A 37 22.98 -23.93 14.08
C ALA A 37 23.66 -22.55 13.88
N ASP A 38 24.11 -22.24 12.67
CA ASP A 38 24.69 -20.94 12.29
C ASP A 38 23.65 -19.81 12.46
N ARG A 39 22.42 -20.02 12.01
CA ARG A 39 21.30 -19.08 12.23
C ARG A 39 21.01 -18.84 13.72
N ALA A 40 20.96 -19.89 14.52
CA ALA A 40 20.74 -19.78 15.98
C ALA A 40 21.89 -19.05 16.69
N LEU A 41 23.14 -19.34 16.30
CA LEU A 41 24.33 -18.65 16.83
C LEU A 41 24.29 -17.16 16.51
N ARG A 42 24.02 -16.76 15.26
CA ARG A 42 23.91 -15.35 14.86
C ARG A 42 22.80 -14.60 15.60
N LEU A 43 21.67 -15.26 15.89
CA LEU A 43 20.60 -14.67 16.67
C LEU A 43 21.02 -14.48 18.15
N HIS A 44 21.78 -15.42 18.71
CA HIS A 44 22.34 -15.27 20.06
C HIS A 44 23.42 -14.17 20.12
N GLU A 45 24.32 -14.09 19.14
CA GLU A 45 25.27 -12.97 18.98
C GLU A 45 24.54 -11.62 18.89
N ALA A 46 23.46 -11.55 18.12
CA ALA A 46 22.61 -10.36 18.02
C ALA A 46 22.00 -9.95 19.38
N LEU A 47 21.45 -10.91 20.15
CA LEU A 47 20.90 -10.63 21.46
C LEU A 47 21.97 -10.15 22.46
N ILE A 48 23.16 -10.74 22.47
CA ILE A 48 24.30 -10.28 23.29
C ILE A 48 24.69 -8.85 22.93
N ALA A 49 24.79 -8.53 21.63
CA ALA A 49 25.13 -7.18 21.16
C ALA A 49 24.11 -6.11 21.62
N LEU A 50 22.85 -6.51 21.78
CA LEU A 50 21.76 -5.65 22.26
C LEU A 50 21.60 -5.66 23.79
N GLY A 51 22.36 -6.49 24.52
CA GLY A 51 22.20 -6.68 25.97
C GLY A 51 20.91 -7.40 26.38
N LEU A 52 20.34 -8.17 25.44
CA LEU A 52 19.10 -8.93 25.56
C LEU A 52 19.36 -10.42 25.86
N ASP A 53 20.59 -10.76 26.25
CA ASP A 53 21.05 -12.08 26.69
C ASP A 53 20.69 -12.39 28.17
N ARG A 54 20.11 -11.41 28.87
CA ARG A 54 19.89 -11.41 30.32
C ARG A 54 18.44 -11.75 30.67
N PRO A 55 18.15 -12.19 31.92
CA PRO A 55 16.78 -12.36 32.39
C PRO A 55 15.98 -11.07 32.22
N TRP A 56 14.83 -11.14 31.55
CA TRP A 56 14.05 -9.97 31.12
C TRP A 56 13.79 -8.92 32.22
N HIS A 57 13.53 -9.36 33.46
CA HIS A 57 13.31 -8.49 34.63
C HIS A 57 14.52 -7.66 35.07
N SER A 58 15.69 -7.83 34.43
CA SER A 58 16.93 -7.09 34.67
C SER A 58 17.34 -6.18 33.50
N ILE A 59 16.48 -6.07 32.48
CA ILE A 59 16.70 -5.21 31.31
C ILE A 59 15.97 -3.88 31.54
N ASP A 60 16.65 -2.76 31.25
CA ASP A 60 16.00 -1.44 31.22
C ASP A 60 15.09 -1.34 29.99
N LEU A 61 13.78 -1.30 30.24
CA LEU A 61 12.76 -1.26 29.21
C LEU A 61 12.81 0.03 28.36
N HIS A 62 13.30 1.14 28.92
CA HIS A 62 13.45 2.41 28.19
C HIS A 62 14.66 2.42 27.25
N ALA A 63 15.59 1.49 27.42
CA ALA A 63 16.81 1.32 26.61
C ALA A 63 16.70 0.22 25.53
N LEU A 64 15.53 -0.43 25.41
CA LEU A 64 15.26 -1.43 24.37
C LEU A 64 15.26 -0.80 22.96
N PRO A 65 15.61 -1.56 21.91
CA PRO A 65 15.26 -1.19 20.54
C PRO A 65 13.76 -0.89 20.42
N PHE A 66 13.41 0.23 19.79
CA PHE A 66 12.04 0.73 19.59
C PHE A 66 11.29 1.17 20.86
N ALA A 67 11.96 1.31 22.02
CA ALA A 67 11.41 2.02 23.18
C ALA A 67 11.36 3.54 22.95
N PRO A 68 10.62 4.34 23.76
CA PRO A 68 10.55 5.80 23.60
C PRO A 68 11.90 6.53 23.54
N GLY A 69 12.94 6.05 24.25
CA GLY A 69 14.30 6.61 24.18
C GLY A 69 15.09 6.25 22.92
N ASP A 70 14.61 5.29 22.12
CA ASP A 70 15.31 4.72 20.96
C ASP A 70 14.57 4.93 19.64
N ILE A 71 13.24 4.94 19.67
CA ILE A 71 12.34 5.00 18.51
C ILE A 71 12.48 6.33 17.74
N THR A 72 12.51 6.20 16.43
CA THR A 72 12.25 7.28 15.46
C THR A 72 11.13 6.83 14.53
N VAL A 73 10.29 7.76 14.06
CA VAL A 73 9.21 7.42 13.11
C VAL A 73 9.15 8.43 11.96
N GLY A 74 8.98 7.91 10.74
CA GLY A 74 8.64 8.68 9.55
C GLY A 74 7.42 8.07 8.85
N SER A 75 6.67 8.90 8.14
CA SER A 75 5.51 8.47 7.36
C SER A 75 5.67 8.83 5.89
N GLU A 76 5.12 7.99 5.02
CA GLU A 76 5.00 8.20 3.58
C GLU A 76 3.50 8.18 3.24
N SER A 77 3.06 9.06 2.34
CA SER A 77 1.65 9.19 1.95
C SER A 77 1.52 9.36 0.45
N GLU A 78 0.82 8.43 -0.20
CA GLU A 78 0.35 8.53 -1.56
C GLU A 78 -1.01 9.24 -1.57
N LEU A 79 -1.20 10.23 -2.45
CA LEU A 79 -2.43 11.05 -2.53
C LEU A 79 -3.12 10.89 -3.88
N GLN A 80 -4.45 10.70 -3.88
CA GLN A 80 -5.23 10.78 -5.10
C GLN A 80 -5.36 12.26 -5.54
N THR A 81 -5.30 12.52 -6.84
CA THR A 81 -5.48 13.88 -7.38
C THR A 81 -6.61 13.99 -8.40
N ALA A 82 -7.07 15.21 -8.63
CA ALA A 82 -7.96 15.56 -9.73
C ALA A 82 -7.82 17.03 -10.12
N VAL A 83 -8.24 17.40 -11.32
CA VAL A 83 -8.51 18.79 -11.73
C VAL A 83 -10.02 18.93 -11.94
N ILE A 84 -10.65 19.92 -11.33
CA ILE A 84 -12.03 20.34 -11.66
C ILE A 84 -11.95 21.38 -12.79
N GLY A 85 -12.77 21.22 -13.83
CA GLY A 85 -12.90 22.18 -14.92
C GLY A 85 -13.64 21.61 -16.14
N SER A 86 -14.06 22.47 -17.05
CA SER A 86 -14.74 22.03 -18.28
C SER A 86 -13.78 21.30 -19.24
N ALA A 87 -14.33 20.42 -20.08
CA ALA A 87 -13.56 19.50 -20.93
C ALA A 87 -12.62 20.20 -21.94
N ASP A 88 -12.90 21.47 -22.28
CA ASP A 88 -12.09 22.31 -23.16
C ASP A 88 -10.92 23.01 -22.45
N LYS A 89 -10.90 23.05 -21.12
CA LYS A 89 -9.84 23.70 -20.32
C LYS A 89 -8.81 22.72 -19.77
N VAL A 90 -9.28 21.59 -19.25
CA VAL A 90 -8.46 20.58 -18.55
C VAL A 90 -7.63 19.72 -19.52
N ASP A 91 -6.43 19.31 -19.11
CA ASP A 91 -5.48 18.59 -19.97
C ASP A 91 -5.95 17.20 -20.40
N LEU A 92 -6.46 16.38 -19.46
CA LEU A 92 -6.84 14.97 -19.71
C LEU A 92 -7.88 14.79 -20.84
N PRO A 93 -9.06 15.44 -20.83
CA PRO A 93 -10.05 15.27 -21.90
C PRO A 93 -9.51 15.73 -23.27
N ARG A 94 -8.75 16.84 -23.31
CA ARG A 94 -8.06 17.29 -24.54
C ARG A 94 -7.06 16.24 -25.01
N ARG A 95 -6.19 15.74 -24.13
CA ARG A 95 -5.19 14.69 -24.44
C ARG A 95 -5.80 13.37 -24.88
N ILE A 96 -7.03 13.06 -24.49
CA ILE A 96 -7.78 11.91 -25.02
C ILE A 96 -8.22 12.19 -26.46
N LEU A 97 -8.90 13.31 -26.72
CA LEU A 97 -9.47 13.63 -28.04
C LEU A 97 -8.41 14.00 -29.09
N ASP A 98 -7.37 14.73 -28.70
CA ASP A 98 -6.25 15.18 -29.55
C ASP A 98 -5.23 14.05 -29.85
N SER A 99 -5.52 12.80 -29.50
CA SER A 99 -4.56 11.68 -29.59
C SER A 99 -4.65 10.89 -30.91
N ASP A 100 -3.49 10.50 -31.43
CA ASP A 100 -3.38 9.50 -32.49
C ASP A 100 -4.08 8.18 -32.12
N TYR A 101 -4.13 7.83 -30.83
CA TYR A 101 -4.85 6.65 -30.34
C TYR A 101 -6.35 6.76 -30.60
N PHE A 102 -6.98 7.89 -30.23
CA PHE A 102 -8.41 8.14 -30.47
C PHE A 102 -8.71 8.22 -31.97
N ALA A 103 -7.89 8.95 -32.73
CA ALA A 103 -8.02 9.05 -34.19
C ALA A 103 -7.97 7.65 -34.86
N ASN A 104 -6.99 6.81 -34.50
CA ASN A 104 -6.86 5.46 -35.04
C ASN A 104 -8.06 4.56 -34.73
N ILE A 105 -8.61 4.59 -33.50
CA ILE A 105 -9.79 3.76 -33.17
C ILE A 105 -11.07 4.30 -33.82
N ALA A 106 -11.18 5.61 -34.00
CA ALA A 106 -12.30 6.24 -34.70
C ALA A 106 -12.28 5.93 -36.21
N GLU A 107 -11.13 6.06 -36.89
CA GLU A 107 -11.00 5.72 -38.31
C GLU A 107 -11.31 4.23 -38.57
N ARG A 108 -10.77 3.31 -37.77
CA ARG A 108 -11.03 1.87 -37.93
C ARG A 108 -12.51 1.51 -37.71
N ALA A 109 -13.18 2.23 -36.82
CA ALA A 109 -14.62 2.10 -36.63
C ALA A 109 -15.42 2.63 -37.84
N GLN A 110 -15.02 3.77 -38.41
CA GLN A 110 -15.63 4.34 -39.63
C GLN A 110 -15.42 3.45 -40.86
N ARG A 111 -14.25 2.81 -40.99
CA ARG A 111 -13.93 1.82 -42.04
C ARG A 111 -14.56 0.45 -41.80
N ALA A 112 -15.30 0.26 -40.70
CA ALA A 112 -15.85 -1.02 -40.23
C ALA A 112 -14.81 -2.15 -40.01
N GLU A 113 -13.53 -1.81 -39.88
CA GLU A 113 -12.44 -2.73 -39.50
C GLU A 113 -12.54 -3.16 -38.03
N SER A 114 -13.24 -2.38 -37.20
CA SER A 114 -13.43 -2.64 -35.78
C SER A 114 -14.84 -2.25 -35.30
N SER A 115 -15.21 -2.71 -34.11
CA SER A 115 -16.46 -2.26 -33.47
C SER A 115 -16.34 -0.78 -33.05
N PRO A 116 -17.34 0.09 -33.26
CA PRO A 116 -17.30 1.49 -32.81
C PRO A 116 -17.29 1.66 -31.28
N ARG A 117 -17.60 0.59 -30.53
CA ARG A 117 -17.78 0.63 -29.06
C ARG A 117 -16.63 1.28 -28.27
N PRO A 118 -15.33 1.07 -28.57
CA PRO A 118 -14.25 1.73 -27.83
C PRO A 118 -14.23 3.24 -28.06
N ALA A 119 -14.35 3.69 -29.31
CA ALA A 119 -14.41 5.12 -29.65
C ALA A 119 -15.63 5.80 -29.00
N THR A 120 -16.82 5.20 -29.11
CA THR A 120 -18.04 5.72 -28.47
C THR A 120 -17.96 5.71 -26.94
N ARG A 121 -17.26 4.75 -26.32
CA ARG A 121 -17.02 4.76 -24.86
C ARG A 121 -16.06 5.87 -24.45
N LEU A 122 -14.99 6.08 -25.21
CA LEU A 122 -13.95 7.06 -24.88
C LEU A 122 -14.45 8.50 -25.09
N GLN A 123 -15.22 8.74 -26.16
CA GLN A 123 -15.98 9.98 -26.36
C GLN A 123 -16.96 10.21 -25.21
N ARG A 124 -17.78 9.20 -24.86
CA ARG A 124 -18.73 9.26 -23.74
C ARG A 124 -18.06 9.55 -22.40
N PHE A 125 -16.88 9.00 -22.12
CA PHE A 125 -16.13 9.28 -20.90
C PHE A 125 -15.79 10.78 -20.75
N VAL A 126 -15.57 11.47 -21.87
CA VAL A 126 -15.34 12.93 -21.92
C VAL A 126 -16.65 13.73 -21.86
N GLU A 127 -17.73 13.24 -22.48
CA GLU A 127 -19.02 13.93 -22.52
C GLU A 127 -19.88 13.76 -21.25
N GLU A 128 -19.99 12.54 -20.70
CA GLU A 128 -20.79 12.20 -19.52
C GLU A 128 -20.02 12.48 -18.19
N ASN A 129 -19.59 13.73 -17.98
CA ASN A 129 -18.91 14.18 -16.75
C ASN A 129 -19.66 15.32 -16.01
N PRO A 130 -20.73 15.02 -15.26
CA PRO A 130 -21.56 16.05 -14.60
C PRO A 130 -20.87 16.73 -13.40
N GLU A 131 -19.87 16.10 -12.79
CA GLU A 131 -19.10 16.70 -11.68
C GLU A 131 -17.94 17.57 -12.17
N GLN A 132 -17.59 17.49 -13.47
CA GLN A 132 -16.42 18.14 -14.09
C GLN A 132 -15.08 17.85 -13.40
N VAL A 133 -15.00 16.74 -12.65
CA VAL A 133 -13.79 16.21 -12.03
C VAL A 133 -13.00 15.41 -13.07
N TRP A 134 -11.68 15.56 -13.10
CA TRP A 134 -10.79 14.79 -13.99
C TRP A 134 -9.65 14.22 -13.18
N GLU A 135 -9.73 12.92 -12.90
CA GLU A 135 -8.91 12.23 -11.92
C GLU A 135 -7.51 11.96 -12.49
N ASN A 136 -6.46 12.24 -11.71
CA ASN A 136 -5.05 12.25 -12.14
C ASN A 136 -4.75 13.10 -13.40
N ALA A 137 -5.61 14.06 -13.75
CA ALA A 137 -5.36 15.01 -14.82
C ALA A 137 -4.21 15.97 -14.47
N TRP A 138 -3.46 16.39 -15.50
CA TRP A 138 -2.41 17.40 -15.36
C TRP A 138 -3.02 18.80 -15.45
N VAL A 139 -2.38 19.78 -14.81
CA VAL A 139 -2.76 21.20 -14.96
C VAL A 139 -2.01 21.84 -16.12
N ARG A 140 -2.62 22.85 -16.74
CA ARG A 140 -2.01 23.71 -17.75
C ARG A 140 -1.89 25.14 -17.22
N LEU A 141 -0.71 25.75 -17.31
CA LEU A 141 -0.45 27.12 -16.82
C LEU A 141 0.38 27.96 -17.81
N PRO A 142 0.16 29.28 -17.91
CA PRO A 142 0.96 30.16 -18.77
C PRO A 142 2.40 30.27 -18.24
N TRP A 143 3.40 30.17 -19.12
CA TRP A 143 4.82 30.33 -18.74
C TRP A 143 5.09 31.67 -18.05
N ALA A 144 4.41 32.73 -18.49
CA ALA A 144 4.54 34.09 -17.94
C ALA A 144 4.05 34.27 -16.49
N SER A 145 3.44 33.24 -15.88
CA SER A 145 3.06 33.26 -14.46
C SER A 145 4.20 32.87 -13.50
N LEU A 146 5.28 32.26 -14.02
CA LEU A 146 6.40 31.81 -13.21
C LEU A 146 7.35 32.97 -12.85
N ASN A 147 7.66 33.10 -11.56
CA ASN A 147 8.72 34.00 -11.10
C ASN A 147 10.12 33.40 -11.40
N PRO A 148 11.22 34.19 -11.27
CA PRO A 148 12.55 33.73 -11.63
C PRO A 148 13.01 32.46 -10.90
N ARG A 149 12.57 32.20 -9.66
CA ARG A 149 12.95 31.02 -8.88
C ARG A 149 12.23 29.76 -9.38
N ALA A 150 10.94 29.88 -9.71
CA ALA A 150 10.19 28.81 -10.37
C ALA A 150 10.76 28.48 -11.77
N CYS A 151 11.11 29.48 -12.58
CA CYS A 151 11.79 29.31 -13.87
C CYS A 151 13.16 28.63 -13.75
N GLN A 152 13.94 28.96 -12.71
CA GLN A 152 15.23 28.31 -12.43
C GLN A 152 15.04 26.84 -12.07
N LEU A 153 14.08 26.54 -11.18
CA LEU A 153 13.76 25.16 -10.79
C LEU A 153 13.34 24.31 -12.00
N TRP A 154 12.45 24.84 -12.86
CA TRP A 154 12.04 24.18 -14.09
C TRP A 154 13.24 23.82 -14.98
N SER A 155 14.14 24.80 -15.17
CA SER A 155 15.33 24.64 -16.00
C SER A 155 16.28 23.56 -15.47
N GLN A 156 16.37 23.40 -14.15
CA GLN A 156 17.15 22.33 -13.49
C GLN A 156 16.45 20.97 -13.57
N ASP A 157 15.14 20.91 -13.31
CA ASP A 157 14.37 19.66 -13.32
C ASP A 157 14.21 19.05 -14.73
N MET A 158 14.35 19.88 -15.78
CA MET A 158 14.37 19.50 -17.21
C MET A 158 15.71 18.94 -17.72
N LEU A 159 16.77 18.93 -16.92
CA LEU A 159 18.04 18.28 -17.29
C LEU A 159 17.92 16.76 -17.28
N ARG A 160 18.63 16.07 -18.19
CA ARG A 160 18.76 14.60 -18.18
C ARG A 160 19.44 14.12 -16.91
N ASP A 161 20.46 14.86 -16.50
CA ASP A 161 21.24 14.67 -15.29
C ASP A 161 21.39 16.03 -14.60
N ARG A 162 21.05 16.08 -13.32
CA ARG A 162 21.06 17.30 -12.50
C ARG A 162 22.45 17.63 -11.96
N GLU A 163 23.34 16.65 -11.90
CA GLU A 163 24.71 16.80 -11.43
C GLU A 163 25.68 17.05 -12.58
N ASP A 164 25.30 16.70 -13.81
CA ASP A 164 26.04 16.99 -15.04
C ASP A 164 25.15 17.64 -16.13
N PRO A 165 25.00 18.97 -16.11
CA PRO A 165 24.27 19.71 -17.13
C PRO A 165 24.83 19.57 -18.57
N SER A 166 26.07 19.08 -18.75
CA SER A 166 26.65 18.91 -20.10
C SER A 166 25.98 17.78 -20.89
N LYS A 167 25.32 16.83 -20.20
CA LYS A 167 24.47 15.79 -20.80
C LYS A 167 23.18 16.35 -21.43
N GLY A 168 22.88 17.63 -21.20
CA GLY A 168 21.79 18.36 -21.83
C GLY A 168 20.39 18.06 -21.26
N PRO A 169 19.33 18.53 -21.92
CA PRO A 169 17.96 18.35 -21.47
C PRO A 169 17.45 16.92 -21.71
N ARG A 170 16.39 16.57 -20.96
CA ARG A 170 15.64 15.32 -21.15
C ARG A 170 15.08 15.19 -22.57
N SER A 171 14.99 13.95 -23.05
CA SER A 171 14.39 13.62 -24.35
C SER A 171 12.88 13.89 -24.39
N ASP A 172 12.18 13.66 -23.28
CA ASP A 172 10.72 13.78 -23.18
C ASP A 172 10.21 15.22 -22.98
N ARG A 173 11.11 16.22 -22.96
CA ARG A 173 10.81 17.64 -22.68
C ARG A 173 9.64 18.24 -23.48
N ALA A 174 9.39 17.73 -24.69
CA ALA A 174 8.30 18.18 -25.54
C ALA A 174 6.91 17.87 -24.95
N ARG A 175 6.78 16.84 -24.10
CA ARG A 175 5.51 16.46 -23.45
C ARG A 175 4.97 17.53 -22.50
N PHE A 176 5.81 18.44 -21.99
CA PHE A 176 5.44 19.44 -20.99
C PHE A 176 5.11 20.81 -21.57
N HIS A 177 5.40 21.05 -22.84
CA HIS A 177 5.18 22.34 -23.49
C HIS A 177 3.94 22.27 -24.38
N SER A 178 3.15 23.34 -24.40
CA SER A 178 2.02 23.54 -25.29
C SER A 178 1.94 25.01 -25.69
N LEU A 179 1.27 25.28 -26.81
CA LEU A 179 0.88 26.64 -27.19
C LEU A 179 -0.62 26.81 -26.93
N ASP A 180 -1.07 28.03 -26.68
CA ASP A 180 -2.48 28.38 -26.71
C ASP A 180 -2.94 28.87 -28.10
N GLU A 181 -4.22 29.26 -28.17
CA GLU A 181 -4.88 29.77 -29.38
C GLU A 181 -4.32 31.13 -29.86
N HIS A 182 -3.38 31.72 -29.11
CA HIS A 182 -2.67 32.97 -29.45
C HIS A 182 -1.17 32.75 -29.65
N GLY A 183 -0.69 31.50 -29.57
CA GLY A 183 0.71 31.13 -29.72
C GLY A 183 1.59 31.41 -28.50
N ALA A 184 1.02 31.75 -27.34
CA ALA A 184 1.80 31.94 -26.12
C ALA A 184 2.24 30.59 -25.53
N LEU A 185 3.38 30.57 -24.83
CA LEU A 185 3.94 29.36 -24.24
C LEU A 185 3.23 28.97 -22.93
N TRP A 186 2.75 27.74 -22.85
CA TRP A 186 2.12 27.14 -21.69
C TRP A 186 2.82 25.85 -21.27
N LEU A 187 2.95 25.65 -19.96
CA LEU A 187 3.38 24.38 -19.39
C LEU A 187 2.17 23.48 -19.10
N ARG A 188 2.36 22.16 -19.23
CA ARG A 188 1.48 21.14 -18.64
C ARG A 188 2.28 20.27 -17.66
N VAL A 189 1.81 20.16 -16.43
CA VAL A 189 2.50 19.45 -15.34
C VAL A 189 1.53 18.64 -14.48
N PRO A 190 1.94 17.45 -13.97
CA PRO A 190 1.14 16.72 -12.98
C PRO A 190 1.07 17.50 -11.66
N ILE A 191 -0.01 17.29 -10.90
CA ILE A 191 -0.24 17.99 -9.62
C ILE A 191 0.88 17.73 -8.60
N SER A 192 1.51 16.55 -8.65
CA SER A 192 2.68 16.22 -7.83
C SER A 192 3.91 17.11 -8.12
N TYR A 193 4.06 17.61 -9.35
CA TYR A 193 5.08 18.61 -9.67
C TYR A 193 4.62 20.05 -9.40
N LEU A 194 3.32 20.34 -9.58
CA LEU A 194 2.72 21.65 -9.27
C LEU A 194 2.99 22.09 -7.81
N LEU A 195 2.90 21.17 -6.85
CA LEU A 195 3.16 21.43 -5.43
C LEU A 195 4.59 21.96 -5.19
N LYS A 196 5.59 21.34 -5.83
CA LYS A 196 6.98 21.77 -5.77
C LYS A 196 7.21 23.11 -6.49
N LEU A 197 6.55 23.32 -7.63
CA LEU A 197 6.61 24.57 -8.39
C LEU A 197 5.99 25.73 -7.60
N ALA A 198 4.90 25.49 -6.86
CA ALA A 198 4.27 26.44 -5.94
C ALA A 198 5.20 26.81 -4.78
N LEU A 199 5.92 25.85 -4.18
CA LEU A 199 6.98 26.14 -3.20
C LEU A 199 8.10 27.01 -3.80
N ALA A 200 8.47 26.81 -5.07
CA ALA A 200 9.53 27.60 -5.71
C ALA A 200 9.10 29.03 -6.04
N GLN A 201 7.83 29.21 -6.40
CA GLN A 201 7.22 30.53 -6.51
C GLN A 201 7.24 31.22 -5.13
N LEU A 202 6.71 30.59 -4.08
CA LEU A 202 6.71 31.12 -2.71
C LEU A 202 8.12 31.45 -2.18
N ALA A 203 9.11 30.60 -2.43
CA ALA A 203 10.50 30.87 -2.04
C ALA A 203 11.05 32.14 -2.71
N GLY A 204 10.77 32.33 -4.01
CA GLY A 204 11.11 33.56 -4.74
C GLY A 204 10.35 34.79 -4.22
N ASP A 205 9.08 34.65 -3.86
CA ASP A 205 8.25 35.73 -3.31
C ASP A 205 8.68 36.11 -1.88
N TYR A 206 9.19 35.15 -1.09
CA TYR A 206 9.67 35.36 0.28
C TYR A 206 11.10 35.86 0.38
N ALA A 207 11.99 35.53 -0.55
CA ALA A 207 13.41 35.88 -0.46
C ALA A 207 13.70 37.37 -0.15
N PRO A 208 12.92 38.36 -0.67
CA PRO A 208 13.09 39.78 -0.31
C PRO A 208 12.52 40.19 1.06
N ARG A 209 11.75 39.32 1.74
CA ARG A 209 10.97 39.64 2.96
C ARG A 209 11.38 38.79 4.18
N SER A 210 11.66 37.51 3.99
CA SER A 210 12.06 36.57 5.03
C SER A 210 12.89 35.44 4.42
N ALA A 211 14.22 35.51 4.59
CA ALA A 211 15.14 34.45 4.17
C ALA A 211 14.78 33.10 4.82
N HIS A 212 14.39 33.12 6.10
CA HIS A 212 14.02 31.91 6.85
C HIS A 212 12.84 31.13 6.23
N ARG A 213 11.80 31.85 5.77
CA ARG A 213 10.66 31.23 5.08
C ARG A 213 11.04 30.72 3.69
N ALA A 214 11.89 31.46 2.97
CA ALA A 214 12.41 31.02 1.67
C ALA A 214 13.26 29.74 1.81
N GLU A 215 14.26 29.72 2.70
CA GLU A 215 15.09 28.55 3.02
C GLU A 215 14.25 27.33 3.45
N THR A 216 13.21 27.56 4.26
CA THR A 216 12.31 26.48 4.69
C THR A 216 11.47 25.95 3.53
N ALA A 217 10.90 26.82 2.69
CA ALA A 217 10.18 26.40 1.49
C ALA A 217 11.07 25.61 0.52
N GLU A 218 12.33 26.03 0.35
CA GLU A 218 13.32 25.32 -0.48
C GLU A 218 13.72 23.96 0.08
N ARG A 219 13.93 23.85 1.39
CA ARG A 219 14.15 22.56 2.07
C ARG A 219 12.98 21.60 1.84
N LEU A 220 11.74 22.09 1.96
CA LEU A 220 10.53 21.27 1.85
C LEU A 220 10.28 20.75 0.41
N MET A 221 10.84 21.36 -0.63
CA MET A 221 10.72 20.88 -2.02
C MET A 221 11.17 19.43 -2.22
N ALA A 222 12.13 18.95 -1.40
CA ALA A 222 12.65 17.59 -1.49
C ALA A 222 11.63 16.52 -1.06
N HIS A 223 10.62 16.92 -0.27
CA HIS A 223 9.62 16.02 0.33
C HIS A 223 8.38 15.79 -0.55
N PHE A 224 8.32 16.47 -1.71
CA PHE A 224 7.26 16.30 -2.71
C PHE A 224 7.82 15.51 -3.91
N LEU A 225 7.55 14.20 -3.92
CA LEU A 225 8.02 13.28 -4.95
C LEU A 225 7.04 13.25 -6.15
N ASN A 226 7.54 12.76 -7.29
CA ASN A 226 6.82 12.80 -8.57
C ASN A 226 7.06 11.53 -9.41
N ASP A 227 7.21 10.36 -8.79
CA ASP A 227 7.41 9.10 -9.50
C ASP A 227 6.17 8.21 -9.65
N ASN A 228 5.25 8.20 -8.68
CA ASN A 228 3.92 7.62 -8.91
C ASN A 228 2.99 8.62 -9.64
N SER A 229 1.92 8.14 -10.29
CA SER A 229 0.86 8.97 -10.89
C SER A 229 0.25 9.95 -9.87
N SER A 230 0.13 9.47 -8.64
CA SER A 230 -0.21 10.18 -7.42
C SER A 230 1.00 10.97 -6.86
N PRO A 231 0.81 12.16 -6.26
CA PRO A 231 1.81 12.74 -5.36
C PRO A 231 2.12 11.77 -4.23
N GLU A 232 3.40 11.45 -4.10
CA GLU A 232 3.97 10.77 -2.95
C GLU A 232 4.69 11.83 -2.11
N THR A 233 4.42 11.85 -0.80
CA THR A 233 5.05 12.78 0.14
C THR A 233 5.53 12.03 1.36
N PHE A 234 6.73 12.35 1.84
CA PHE A 234 7.29 11.76 3.06
C PHE A 234 7.55 12.83 4.12
N SER A 235 7.61 12.42 5.38
CA SER A 235 7.66 13.34 6.52
C SER A 235 8.74 14.42 6.41
N PHE A 236 8.36 15.66 6.73
CA PHE A 236 9.19 16.87 6.67
C PHE A 236 10.31 16.90 7.71
N HIS A 237 10.15 16.11 8.76
CA HIS A 237 11.16 15.78 9.77
C HIS A 237 10.88 14.37 10.29
N VAL A 238 11.87 13.74 10.91
CA VAL A 238 11.63 12.50 11.67
C VAL A 238 10.89 12.86 12.96
N SER A 239 9.84 12.11 13.28
CA SER A 239 9.03 12.28 14.49
C SER A 239 9.60 11.44 15.64
N GLU A 240 9.52 11.99 16.85
CA GLU A 240 10.11 11.46 18.08
C GLU A 240 9.15 11.72 19.26
N PRO A 241 9.18 10.92 20.34
CA PRO A 241 8.42 11.21 21.56
C PRO A 241 8.74 12.60 22.14
N VAL A 242 7.70 13.39 22.39
CA VAL A 242 7.86 14.73 22.98
C VAL A 242 7.98 14.61 24.50
N GLY A 243 9.22 14.45 24.97
CA GLY A 243 9.51 14.19 26.39
C GLY A 243 9.48 12.69 26.71
N ARG A 244 9.41 12.34 28.00
CA ARG A 244 9.40 10.92 28.44
C ARG A 244 8.05 10.24 28.25
N ASP A 245 6.98 11.01 28.29
CA ASP A 245 5.59 10.52 28.41
C ASP A 245 4.75 10.86 27.16
N GLY A 246 5.40 11.28 26.06
CA GLY A 246 4.73 11.74 24.83
C GLY A 246 4.48 10.63 23.81
N SER A 247 3.27 10.55 23.26
CA SER A 247 2.93 9.63 22.16
C SER A 247 3.71 9.98 20.89
N VAL A 248 4.39 8.98 20.31
CA VAL A 248 5.06 9.14 19.02
C VAL A 248 4.06 9.09 17.86
N GLY A 249 2.95 8.35 18.03
CA GLY A 249 1.84 8.37 17.07
C GLY A 249 1.17 9.74 16.95
N GLU A 250 1.01 10.47 18.06
CA GLU A 250 0.51 11.84 18.05
C GLU A 250 1.46 12.78 17.30
N ALA A 251 2.77 12.71 17.55
CA ALA A 251 3.77 13.49 16.80
C ALA A 251 3.71 13.21 15.28
N VAL A 252 3.56 11.94 14.87
CA VAL A 252 3.42 11.54 13.46
C VAL A 252 2.09 12.03 12.86
N ALA A 253 1.00 12.02 13.63
CA ALA A 253 -0.29 12.55 13.18
C ALA A 253 -0.26 14.07 12.98
N VAL A 254 0.41 14.81 13.88
CA VAL A 254 0.65 16.25 13.75
C VAL A 254 1.52 16.56 12.53
N GLU A 255 2.63 15.84 12.31
CA GLU A 255 3.48 16.00 11.12
C GLU A 255 2.68 15.75 9.84
N THR A 256 1.96 14.62 9.79
CA THR A 256 1.13 14.24 8.64
C THR A 256 0.04 15.29 8.37
N GLY A 257 -0.59 15.82 9.42
CA GLY A 257 -1.56 16.90 9.35
C GLY A 257 -0.95 18.18 8.78
N LYS A 258 0.18 18.65 9.30
CA LYS A 258 0.89 19.84 8.79
C LYS A 258 1.32 19.67 7.33
N ARG A 259 1.83 18.49 6.96
CA ARG A 259 2.23 18.13 5.59
C ARG A 259 1.04 18.12 4.62
N PHE A 260 -0.10 17.61 5.07
CA PHE A 260 -1.35 17.68 4.30
C PHE A 260 -1.91 19.12 4.21
N LEU A 261 -1.87 19.89 5.29
CA LEU A 261 -2.29 21.30 5.32
C LEU A 261 -1.48 22.16 4.35
N LEU A 262 -0.15 22.01 4.35
CA LEU A 262 0.72 22.66 3.39
C LEU A 262 0.35 22.25 1.96
N THR A 263 0.07 20.97 1.72
CA THR A 263 -0.39 20.46 0.42
C THR A 263 -1.68 21.15 -0.03
N GLN A 264 -2.70 21.27 0.84
CA GLN A 264 -3.96 21.95 0.51
C GLN A 264 -3.76 23.44 0.20
N TRP A 265 -2.94 24.14 0.99
CA TRP A 265 -2.68 25.57 0.79
C TRP A 265 -1.78 25.85 -0.42
N LEU A 266 -0.82 24.98 -0.75
CA LEU A 266 -0.03 25.10 -1.98
C LEU A 266 -0.91 24.99 -3.24
N LEU A 267 -1.93 24.14 -3.23
CA LEU A 267 -2.90 24.06 -4.34
C LEU A 267 -3.74 25.34 -4.45
N ALA A 268 -4.31 25.83 -3.33
CA ALA A 268 -5.10 27.06 -3.32
C ALA A 268 -4.28 28.33 -3.62
N TYR A 269 -2.96 28.31 -3.41
CA TYR A 269 -2.03 29.35 -3.85
C TYR A 269 -1.74 29.19 -5.35
N ALA A 270 -1.48 27.97 -5.83
CA ALA A 270 -1.26 27.67 -7.26
C ALA A 270 -2.49 28.04 -8.13
N GLU A 271 -3.72 27.90 -7.61
CA GLU A 271 -4.96 28.36 -8.24
C GLU A 271 -4.89 29.85 -8.68
N GLN A 272 -4.21 30.68 -7.87
CA GLN A 272 -4.05 32.12 -8.07
C GLN A 272 -2.73 32.46 -8.78
N ALA A 273 -1.60 32.01 -8.21
CA ALA A 273 -0.25 32.38 -8.64
C ALA A 273 0.07 31.92 -10.08
N PHE A 274 -0.50 30.80 -10.52
CA PHE A 274 -0.35 30.29 -11.89
C PHE A 274 -1.61 30.50 -12.76
N ALA A 275 -2.51 31.38 -12.32
CA ALA A 275 -3.77 31.76 -12.99
C ALA A 275 -4.71 30.59 -13.35
N LEU A 276 -4.57 29.42 -12.71
CA LEU A 276 -5.35 28.22 -13.05
C LEU A 276 -6.86 28.47 -12.96
N ALA A 277 -7.30 29.16 -11.91
CA ALA A 277 -8.71 29.47 -11.69
C ALA A 277 -9.26 30.42 -12.78
N ALA A 278 -8.47 31.42 -13.20
CA ALA A 278 -8.83 32.31 -14.31
C ALA A 278 -8.90 31.59 -15.67
N HIS A 279 -8.22 30.44 -15.78
CA HIS A 279 -8.25 29.55 -16.94
C HIS A 279 -9.19 28.34 -16.76
N GLY A 280 -10.05 28.34 -15.74
CA GLY A 280 -11.09 27.33 -15.55
C GLY A 280 -10.59 25.97 -15.05
N GLN A 281 -9.46 25.94 -14.33
CA GLN A 281 -8.89 24.74 -13.72
C GLN A 281 -8.70 24.91 -12.21
N ARG A 282 -9.12 23.91 -11.44
CA ARG A 282 -8.93 23.84 -9.99
C ARG A 282 -8.32 22.50 -9.57
N PRO A 283 -7.04 22.43 -9.19
CA PRO A 283 -6.40 21.18 -8.79
C PRO A 283 -6.78 20.78 -7.35
N LEU A 284 -6.87 19.48 -7.10
CA LEU A 284 -7.16 18.86 -5.79
C LEU A 284 -6.20 17.71 -5.51
N ALA A 285 -5.86 17.53 -4.23
CA ALA A 285 -5.22 16.34 -3.69
C ALA A 285 -5.96 15.88 -2.42
N TYR A 286 -6.11 14.57 -2.22
CA TYR A 286 -6.82 13.97 -1.09
C TYR A 286 -6.38 12.51 -0.88
N TYR A 287 -6.52 11.99 0.33
CA TYR A 287 -6.30 10.56 0.58
C TYR A 287 -7.43 9.72 -0.04
N SER A 288 -7.13 8.73 -0.88
CA SER A 288 -8.11 7.72 -1.35
C SER A 288 -7.42 6.38 -1.58
N PRO A 289 -7.88 5.28 -0.96
CA PRO A 289 -7.17 4.00 -1.00
C PRO A 289 -7.38 3.20 -2.28
N HIS A 290 -8.29 3.66 -3.15
CA HIS A 290 -8.67 3.02 -4.41
C HIS A 290 -8.48 3.99 -5.58
N ALA A 291 -8.21 3.45 -6.76
CA ALA A 291 -8.39 4.15 -8.02
C ALA A 291 -9.85 4.64 -8.19
N PRO A 292 -10.08 5.91 -8.58
CA PRO A 292 -11.40 6.47 -8.83
C PRO A 292 -12.27 5.67 -9.81
N VAL A 293 -13.59 5.67 -9.60
CA VAL A 293 -14.55 4.83 -10.35
C VAL A 293 -14.51 5.13 -11.86
N ARG A 294 -14.27 6.39 -12.23
CA ARG A 294 -14.15 6.82 -13.63
C ARG A 294 -12.84 6.39 -14.28
N LEU A 295 -11.75 6.22 -13.53
CA LEU A 295 -10.51 5.64 -14.06
C LEU A 295 -10.68 4.15 -14.37
N HIS A 296 -11.53 3.42 -13.65
CA HIS A 296 -11.94 2.07 -14.05
C HIS A 296 -12.64 2.07 -15.42
N ASP A 297 -13.62 2.96 -15.66
CA ASP A 297 -14.31 3.06 -16.96
C ASP A 297 -13.35 3.42 -18.12
N LEU A 298 -12.40 4.33 -17.87
CA LEU A 298 -11.38 4.73 -18.84
C LEU A 298 -10.43 3.57 -19.16
N ASN A 299 -9.89 2.90 -18.14
CA ASN A 299 -9.07 1.70 -18.30
C ASN A 299 -9.83 0.55 -19.00
N ASP A 300 -11.15 0.47 -18.81
CA ASP A 300 -12.02 -0.48 -19.50
C ASP A 300 -12.25 -0.13 -21.00
N SER A 301 -11.72 1.01 -21.46
CA SER A 301 -11.97 1.59 -22.79
C SER A 301 -10.70 1.88 -23.62
N VAL A 302 -9.51 1.88 -23.02
CA VAL A 302 -8.22 2.18 -23.69
C VAL A 302 -7.27 0.98 -23.77
N SER A 303 -6.11 1.17 -24.41
CA SER A 303 -4.99 0.22 -24.37
C SER A 303 -4.05 0.50 -23.19
N ASP A 304 -3.38 -0.54 -22.71
CA ASP A 304 -2.46 -0.50 -21.57
C ASP A 304 -1.31 0.52 -21.73
N SER A 305 -0.74 0.62 -22.93
CA SER A 305 0.29 1.61 -23.22
C SER A 305 -0.25 3.04 -23.27
N PHE A 306 -1.49 3.25 -23.74
CA PHE A 306 -2.11 4.59 -23.73
C PHE A 306 -2.52 5.00 -22.31
N PHE A 307 -2.98 4.07 -21.47
CA PHE A 307 -3.23 4.36 -20.05
C PHE A 307 -1.94 4.82 -19.34
N ARG A 308 -0.81 4.13 -19.57
CA ARG A 308 0.51 4.61 -19.11
C ARG A 308 0.88 5.97 -19.71
N GLU A 309 0.63 6.23 -21.00
CA GLU A 309 0.99 7.50 -21.63
C GLU A 309 0.31 8.71 -20.96
N LEU A 310 -0.96 8.55 -20.57
CA LEU A 310 -1.75 9.56 -19.87
C LEU A 310 -1.29 9.78 -18.41
N PHE A 311 -1.07 8.70 -17.66
CA PHE A 311 -0.95 8.77 -16.19
C PHE A 311 0.42 8.45 -15.61
N LEU A 312 1.32 7.78 -16.33
CA LEU A 312 2.65 7.42 -15.80
C LEU A 312 3.50 8.67 -15.57
N SER A 313 3.91 8.88 -14.32
CA SER A 313 4.52 10.15 -13.93
C SER A 313 5.90 10.39 -14.56
N PRO A 314 6.19 11.61 -15.02
CA PRO A 314 7.46 11.96 -15.66
C PRO A 314 8.70 11.95 -14.74
N CYS A 315 8.59 11.74 -13.43
CA CYS A 315 9.73 11.71 -12.51
C CYS A 315 10.58 13.00 -12.56
N LEU A 316 9.92 14.15 -12.39
CA LEU A 316 10.51 15.50 -12.37
C LEU A 316 10.92 15.98 -10.95
N SER A 317 10.59 15.24 -9.89
CA SER A 317 11.02 15.53 -8.51
C SER A 317 11.48 14.25 -7.81
N GLY A 318 12.44 14.38 -6.89
CA GLY A 318 13.05 13.27 -6.13
C GLY A 318 14.28 12.62 -6.75
N TRP A 319 14.50 12.74 -8.07
CA TRP A 319 15.43 11.86 -8.80
C TRP A 319 16.52 12.62 -9.57
N ARG A 320 17.79 12.22 -9.42
CA ARG A 320 18.94 12.78 -10.15
C ARG A 320 18.83 12.55 -11.67
N HIS A 321 18.35 11.37 -12.06
CA HIS A 321 18.20 10.95 -13.46
C HIS A 321 16.74 10.51 -13.71
N GLY A 322 15.84 11.49 -13.85
CA GLY A 322 14.39 11.23 -13.92
C GLY A 322 13.94 10.33 -15.08
N GLU A 323 14.64 10.34 -16.21
CA GLU A 323 14.37 9.44 -17.36
C GLU A 323 14.63 7.95 -17.04
N GLU A 324 15.43 7.65 -16.01
CA GLU A 324 15.71 6.28 -15.56
C GLU A 324 14.63 5.80 -14.60
N LYS A 325 14.25 6.64 -13.62
CA LYS A 325 13.13 6.34 -12.72
C LYS A 325 11.81 6.20 -13.51
N HIS A 326 11.58 6.99 -14.56
CA HIS A 326 10.41 6.83 -15.43
C HIS A 326 10.37 5.46 -16.12
N ARG A 327 11.52 4.95 -16.59
CA ARG A 327 11.66 3.58 -17.12
C ARG A 327 11.40 2.51 -16.06
N TYR A 328 11.88 2.72 -14.83
CA TYR A 328 11.60 1.83 -13.69
C TYR A 328 10.10 1.76 -13.37
N MET A 329 9.40 2.90 -13.32
CA MET A 329 7.96 2.91 -13.07
C MET A 329 7.17 2.27 -14.22
N ALA A 330 7.60 2.46 -15.48
CA ALA A 330 7.03 1.75 -16.63
C ALA A 330 7.16 0.21 -16.51
N LEU A 331 8.31 -0.26 -15.99
CA LEU A 331 8.53 -1.67 -15.67
C LEU A 331 7.55 -2.15 -14.57
N CYS A 332 7.42 -1.40 -13.47
CA CYS A 332 6.50 -1.75 -12.37
C CYS A 332 5.05 -1.94 -12.84
N HIS A 333 4.51 -1.01 -13.65
CA HIS A 333 3.18 -1.19 -14.26
C HIS A 333 3.12 -2.44 -15.14
N THR A 334 4.13 -2.66 -15.99
CA THR A 334 4.18 -3.79 -16.92
C THR A 334 4.20 -5.14 -16.20
N VAL A 335 4.94 -5.22 -15.09
CA VAL A 335 5.06 -6.44 -14.27
C VAL A 335 3.75 -6.73 -13.54
N LEU A 336 3.14 -5.74 -12.89
CA LEU A 336 1.87 -5.93 -12.17
C LEU A 336 0.69 -6.26 -13.10
N SER A 337 0.69 -5.75 -14.34
CA SER A 337 -0.24 -6.18 -15.39
C SER A 337 -0.02 -7.62 -15.83
N ARG A 338 1.23 -8.08 -16.02
CA ARG A 338 1.55 -9.47 -16.39
C ARG A 338 1.25 -10.45 -15.26
N SER A 339 1.52 -10.05 -14.02
CA SER A 339 1.35 -10.88 -12.83
C SER A 339 -0.12 -11.33 -12.66
N GLN A 340 -1.10 -10.44 -12.90
CA GLN A 340 -2.52 -10.83 -12.88
C GLN A 340 -2.89 -11.89 -13.93
N LEU A 341 -2.29 -11.87 -15.13
CA LEU A 341 -2.49 -12.93 -16.13
C LEU A 341 -1.91 -14.27 -15.66
N ASN A 342 -0.71 -14.25 -15.08
CA ASN A 342 -0.06 -15.45 -14.54
C ASN A 342 -0.78 -16.00 -13.30
N GLY A 343 -1.55 -15.16 -12.60
CA GLY A 343 -2.47 -15.57 -11.53
C GLY A 343 -3.54 -16.57 -11.99
N LEU A 344 -3.93 -16.58 -13.27
CA LEU A 344 -4.87 -17.57 -13.83
C LEU A 344 -4.36 -19.02 -13.71
N GLN A 345 -3.06 -19.24 -13.92
CA GLN A 345 -2.45 -20.56 -13.77
C GLN A 345 -2.53 -21.02 -12.31
N VAL A 346 -2.13 -20.15 -11.38
CA VAL A 346 -2.16 -20.47 -9.95
C VAL A 346 -3.61 -20.68 -9.45
N LEU A 347 -4.59 -19.93 -9.96
CA LEU A 347 -6.02 -20.16 -9.68
C LEU A 347 -6.53 -21.50 -10.20
N ARG A 348 -6.02 -22.00 -11.33
CA ARG A 348 -6.33 -23.31 -11.90
C ARG A 348 -5.68 -24.44 -11.09
N GLU A 349 -4.40 -24.32 -10.76
CA GLU A 349 -3.65 -25.28 -9.93
C GLU A 349 -4.21 -25.35 -8.50
N ALA A 350 -4.57 -24.20 -7.92
CA ALA A 350 -5.27 -24.11 -6.65
C ALA A 350 -6.70 -24.67 -6.72
N GLY A 351 -7.23 -25.08 -7.88
CA GLY A 351 -8.58 -25.64 -8.02
C GLY A 351 -9.68 -24.62 -7.67
N VAL A 352 -9.41 -23.33 -7.86
CA VAL A 352 -10.37 -22.24 -7.74
C VAL A 352 -11.14 -22.07 -9.05
N ILE A 353 -10.40 -22.09 -10.18
CA ILE A 353 -10.94 -22.21 -11.53
C ILE A 353 -11.01 -23.70 -11.87
N VAL A 354 -12.21 -24.21 -12.12
CA VAL A 354 -12.47 -25.64 -12.40
C VAL A 354 -12.84 -25.92 -13.86
N ASN A 355 -13.15 -24.89 -14.64
CA ASN A 355 -13.58 -24.97 -16.04
C ASN A 355 -12.67 -24.10 -16.92
N ASN A 356 -12.62 -24.37 -18.23
CA ASN A 356 -11.89 -23.53 -19.19
C ASN A 356 -12.62 -22.21 -19.55
N LEU A 357 -13.80 -21.94 -18.97
CA LEU A 357 -14.51 -20.67 -19.13
C LEU A 357 -14.01 -19.68 -18.08
N VAL A 358 -13.15 -18.77 -18.50
CA VAL A 358 -12.53 -17.72 -17.66
C VAL A 358 -12.74 -16.35 -18.29
N VAL A 359 -12.88 -15.31 -17.47
CA VAL A 359 -12.80 -13.93 -17.96
C VAL A 359 -11.34 -13.51 -17.92
N ILE A 360 -10.70 -13.41 -19.09
CA ILE A 360 -9.31 -13.01 -19.23
C ILE A 360 -9.13 -11.60 -18.59
N PRO A 361 -8.19 -11.43 -17.62
CA PRO A 361 -7.84 -10.12 -17.07
C PRO A 361 -7.36 -9.17 -18.16
N ARG A 362 -7.55 -7.86 -17.96
CA ARG A 362 -6.99 -6.86 -18.88
C ARG A 362 -5.48 -6.80 -18.70
N THR A 363 -4.77 -6.49 -19.78
CA THR A 363 -3.33 -6.20 -19.73
C THR A 363 -2.99 -4.85 -19.09
N SER A 364 -3.98 -4.08 -18.60
CA SER A 364 -3.74 -2.83 -17.90
C SER A 364 -4.41 -2.81 -16.53
N ASN A 365 -3.59 -2.47 -15.54
CA ASN A 365 -3.87 -2.65 -14.13
C ASN A 365 -3.78 -1.31 -13.39
N LEU A 366 -4.79 -1.03 -12.56
CA LEU A 366 -4.92 0.19 -11.78
C LEU A 366 -4.26 0.11 -10.40
N SER A 367 -3.67 -1.04 -10.03
CA SER A 367 -3.16 -1.26 -8.68
C SER A 367 -2.12 -0.24 -8.20
N LEU A 368 -1.32 0.37 -9.09
CA LEU A 368 -0.38 1.43 -8.70
C LEU A 368 -1.04 2.79 -8.40
N ALA A 369 -2.35 2.93 -8.64
CA ALA A 369 -3.17 4.04 -8.15
C ALA A 369 -3.97 3.70 -6.87
N ASN A 370 -3.79 2.51 -6.29
CA ASN A 370 -4.39 2.14 -4.99
C ASN A 370 -3.49 2.67 -3.85
N ASN A 371 -3.57 3.98 -3.62
CA ASN A 371 -2.71 4.73 -2.69
C ASN A 371 -2.77 4.19 -1.25
N GLY A 372 -1.68 4.28 -0.50
CA GLY A 372 -1.66 3.97 0.93
C GLY A 372 -0.90 4.99 1.79
N THR A 373 -0.71 4.61 3.05
CA THR A 373 0.21 5.26 3.98
C THR A 373 1.25 4.22 4.43
N HIS A 374 2.53 4.56 4.36
CA HIS A 374 3.57 3.73 4.98
C HIS A 374 4.08 4.37 6.27
N ILE A 375 4.41 3.54 7.26
CA ILE A 375 4.98 3.99 8.54
C ILE A 375 6.31 3.29 8.75
N SER A 376 7.40 4.05 8.61
CA SER A 376 8.77 3.58 8.87
C SER A 376 9.17 3.88 10.32
N LEU A 377 9.37 2.84 11.11
CA LEU A 377 10.03 2.90 12.43
C LEU A 377 11.54 2.75 12.23
N GLY A 378 12.34 3.55 12.93
CA GLY A 378 13.79 3.40 13.05
C GLY A 378 14.22 3.19 14.51
N SER A 379 15.41 2.63 14.69
CA SER A 379 16.06 2.47 16.00
C SER A 379 17.42 3.16 15.97
N ARG A 380 17.63 4.13 16.87
CA ARG A 380 18.92 4.83 17.01
C ARG A 380 20.02 3.85 17.42
N ARG A 381 19.73 2.95 18.36
CA ARG A 381 20.65 1.92 18.90
C ARG A 381 21.07 0.90 17.85
N LEU A 382 20.14 0.38 17.05
CA LEU A 382 20.49 -0.56 15.97
C LEU A 382 21.35 0.11 14.90
N SER A 383 21.02 1.35 14.53
CA SER A 383 21.77 2.12 13.53
C SER A 383 23.18 2.45 14.02
N ALA A 384 23.29 3.03 15.24
CA ALA A 384 24.58 3.39 15.85
C ALA A 384 25.54 2.19 16.02
N LEU A 385 25.02 0.98 16.26
CA LEU A 385 25.85 -0.23 16.32
C LEU A 385 26.48 -0.60 14.97
N LEU A 386 25.82 -0.28 13.86
CA LEU A 386 26.30 -0.53 12.50
C LEU A 386 27.15 0.64 11.96
N ASP A 387 26.78 1.89 12.25
CA ASP A 387 27.60 3.09 11.98
C ASP A 387 28.96 3.02 12.66
N ALA A 388 29.02 2.53 13.91
CA ALA A 388 30.27 2.31 14.64
C ALA A 388 31.13 1.17 14.06
N GLY A 389 30.67 0.47 13.02
CA GLY A 389 31.37 -0.67 12.42
C GLY A 389 31.61 -1.83 13.40
N SER A 390 30.71 -2.01 14.38
CA SER A 390 30.94 -2.88 15.52
C SER A 390 31.20 -4.33 15.08
N PRO A 391 32.25 -5.00 15.57
CA PRO A 391 32.44 -6.43 15.31
C PRO A 391 31.35 -7.30 15.95
N VAL A 392 30.62 -6.74 16.93
CA VAL A 392 29.62 -7.44 17.74
C VAL A 392 28.24 -7.44 17.07
N PHE A 393 27.90 -6.43 16.27
CA PHE A 393 26.64 -6.36 15.53
C PHE A 393 26.89 -6.04 14.05
N ARG A 394 26.51 -6.96 13.17
CA ARG A 394 26.84 -6.94 11.73
C ARG A 394 25.56 -7.00 10.88
N PRO A 395 25.57 -6.68 9.58
CA PRO A 395 24.38 -6.79 8.72
C PRO A 395 23.72 -8.19 8.70
N ALA A 396 24.49 -9.26 8.94
CA ALA A 396 23.95 -10.61 9.10
C ALA A 396 23.19 -10.82 10.43
N HIS A 397 23.52 -10.05 11.47
CA HIS A 397 22.83 -10.01 12.76
C HIS A 397 21.56 -9.18 12.67
N GLU A 398 21.64 -8.00 12.02
CA GLU A 398 20.48 -7.18 11.63
C GLU A 398 19.45 -8.02 10.85
N LYS A 399 19.91 -8.81 9.87
CA LYS A 399 19.02 -9.60 9.01
C LYS A 399 18.32 -10.76 9.74
N VAL A 400 19.03 -11.55 10.55
CA VAL A 400 18.40 -12.66 11.29
C VAL A 400 17.43 -12.15 12.37
N PHE A 401 17.75 -11.04 13.03
CA PHE A 401 16.86 -10.41 14.00
C PHE A 401 15.62 -9.81 13.33
N GLY A 402 15.81 -9.04 12.25
CA GLY A 402 14.73 -8.33 11.57
C GLY A 402 13.71 -9.23 10.88
N ASP A 403 14.16 -10.28 10.19
CA ASP A 403 13.25 -11.26 9.58
C ASP A 403 12.39 -11.98 10.64
N LEU A 404 12.93 -12.22 11.84
CA LEU A 404 12.18 -12.82 12.94
C LEU A 404 11.17 -11.86 13.57
N VAL A 405 11.53 -10.58 13.73
CA VAL A 405 10.57 -9.54 14.17
C VAL A 405 9.40 -9.43 13.18
N ILE A 406 9.67 -9.47 11.87
CA ILE A 406 8.63 -9.48 10.83
C ILE A 406 7.74 -10.73 10.95
N LYS A 407 8.34 -11.92 11.12
CA LYS A 407 7.61 -13.17 11.39
C LYS A 407 6.68 -13.07 12.60
N VAL A 408 7.07 -12.37 13.67
CA VAL A 408 6.19 -12.14 14.83
C VAL A 408 5.05 -11.18 14.46
N VAL A 409 5.38 -9.96 14.01
CA VAL A 409 4.41 -8.88 13.77
C VAL A 409 3.36 -9.26 12.71
N GLU A 410 3.71 -10.07 11.71
CA GLU A 410 2.75 -10.58 10.69
C GLU A 410 1.54 -11.32 11.29
N HIS A 411 1.61 -11.86 12.52
CA HIS A 411 0.47 -12.48 13.20
C HIS A 411 -0.58 -11.48 13.70
N PHE A 412 -0.15 -10.25 14.01
CA PHE A 412 -0.95 -9.22 14.69
C PHE A 412 -1.62 -8.21 13.74
N LEU A 413 -1.23 -8.20 12.46
CA LEU A 413 -1.81 -7.32 11.43
C LEU A 413 -3.35 -7.27 11.37
N PRO A 414 -4.10 -8.35 11.69
CA PRO A 414 -5.57 -8.30 11.75
C PRO A 414 -6.13 -7.32 12.79
N LEU A 415 -5.33 -6.79 13.72
CA LEU A 415 -5.73 -5.74 14.66
C LEU A 415 -5.80 -4.34 14.01
N PHE A 416 -5.22 -4.13 12.82
CA PHE A 416 -5.30 -2.85 12.11
C PHE A 416 -6.46 -2.79 11.10
N VAL A 417 -6.62 -3.85 10.29
CA VAL A 417 -7.47 -3.85 9.10
C VAL A 417 -8.97 -3.74 9.44
N GLY A 418 -9.60 -2.65 9.03
CA GLY A 418 -11.00 -2.35 9.35
C GLY A 418 -11.26 -1.90 10.79
N LEU A 419 -10.21 -1.62 11.57
CA LEU A 419 -10.28 -1.11 12.95
C LEU A 419 -9.65 0.27 13.08
N TYR A 420 -8.49 0.49 12.45
CA TYR A 420 -7.83 1.81 12.34
C TYR A 420 -7.83 2.30 10.89
N SER A 421 -7.26 1.51 9.97
CA SER A 421 -7.30 1.79 8.53
C SER A 421 -8.29 0.88 7.81
N ALA A 422 -8.98 1.40 6.80
CA ALA A 422 -9.88 0.62 5.96
C ALA A 422 -9.85 1.07 4.49
N ALA A 423 -10.43 0.27 3.61
CA ALA A 423 -10.69 0.66 2.22
C ALA A 423 -12.01 0.04 1.73
N PRO A 424 -13.18 0.49 2.23
CA PRO A 424 -14.44 -0.13 1.91
C PRO A 424 -14.73 -0.11 0.42
N PHE A 425 -15.22 -1.23 -0.10
CA PHE A 425 -15.55 -1.38 -1.52
C PHE A 425 -16.76 -2.29 -1.70
N ARG A 426 -17.53 -2.05 -2.74
CA ARG A 426 -18.77 -2.76 -3.07
C ARG A 426 -18.59 -3.46 -4.41
N LEU A 427 -18.65 -4.78 -4.38
CA LEU A 427 -18.57 -5.66 -5.56
C LEU A 427 -19.98 -6.17 -5.88
N ASP A 428 -20.50 -5.88 -7.07
CA ASP A 428 -21.80 -6.42 -7.49
C ASP A 428 -21.69 -7.89 -7.91
N TYR A 429 -22.83 -8.59 -8.00
CA TYR A 429 -22.83 -10.01 -8.35
C TYR A 429 -22.04 -10.30 -9.63
N ALA A 430 -22.20 -9.47 -10.68
CA ALA A 430 -21.54 -9.64 -11.97
C ALA A 430 -20.01 -9.51 -11.91
N ASP A 431 -19.45 -8.96 -10.83
CA ASP A 431 -18.01 -8.80 -10.67
C ASP A 431 -17.33 -10.05 -10.09
N PHE A 432 -18.09 -11.01 -9.52
CA PHE A 432 -17.62 -12.20 -8.78
C PHE A 432 -16.93 -13.31 -9.61
N HIS A 433 -16.20 -12.91 -10.63
CA HIS A 433 -15.17 -13.68 -11.32
C HIS A 433 -13.96 -13.90 -10.38
N PRO A 434 -13.54 -15.15 -10.09
CA PRO A 434 -12.32 -15.41 -9.32
C PRO A 434 -11.06 -14.85 -9.98
N GLU A 435 -11.08 -14.67 -11.31
CA GLU A 435 -10.02 -14.03 -12.11
C GLU A 435 -9.87 -12.52 -11.84
N ARG A 436 -10.79 -11.92 -11.05
CA ARG A 436 -10.82 -10.49 -10.73
C ARG A 436 -10.87 -10.25 -9.22
N VAL A 437 -11.87 -10.80 -8.53
CA VAL A 437 -12.12 -10.53 -7.09
C VAL A 437 -11.02 -11.05 -6.16
N LEU A 438 -10.21 -12.01 -6.62
CA LEU A 438 -9.07 -12.50 -5.85
C LEU A 438 -7.80 -11.67 -6.09
N GLY A 439 -7.82 -10.66 -6.98
CA GLY A 439 -6.73 -9.69 -7.19
C GLY A 439 -5.35 -10.35 -7.26
N PHE A 440 -4.48 -10.00 -6.32
CA PHE A 440 -3.12 -10.56 -6.21
C PHE A 440 -2.99 -11.77 -5.29
N LEU A 441 -4.04 -12.17 -4.55
CA LEU A 441 -4.03 -13.31 -3.63
C LEU A 441 -3.45 -14.62 -4.21
N PRO A 442 -3.56 -14.96 -5.51
CA PRO A 442 -2.89 -16.14 -6.07
C PRO A 442 -1.38 -16.16 -5.88
N HIS A 443 -0.73 -14.98 -5.81
CA HIS A 443 0.71 -14.84 -5.62
C HIS A 443 1.12 -14.55 -4.16
N GLU A 444 0.13 -14.42 -3.27
CA GLU A 444 0.32 -14.05 -1.85
C GLU A 444 -0.09 -15.18 -0.88
N LEU A 445 -0.93 -16.11 -1.35
CA LEU A 445 -1.42 -17.24 -0.58
C LEU A 445 -1.11 -18.58 -1.25
N HIS A 446 -0.62 -19.52 -0.44
CA HIS A 446 -0.52 -20.92 -0.82
C HIS A 446 -1.92 -21.45 -1.21
N GLY A 447 -2.00 -22.21 -2.31
CA GLY A 447 -3.26 -22.58 -2.97
C GLY A 447 -4.30 -23.27 -2.09
N ALA A 448 -3.89 -23.91 -0.98
CA ALA A 448 -4.83 -24.39 0.04
C ALA A 448 -5.60 -23.23 0.69
N HIS A 449 -4.91 -22.25 1.28
CA HIS A 449 -5.54 -21.11 1.96
C HIS A 449 -6.35 -20.26 0.98
N LEU A 450 -5.85 -20.05 -0.25
CA LEU A 450 -6.58 -19.38 -1.32
C LEU A 450 -7.94 -20.06 -1.62
N ARG A 451 -7.95 -21.40 -1.78
CA ARG A 451 -9.18 -22.19 -1.99
C ARG A 451 -10.14 -22.11 -0.80
N MET A 452 -9.62 -22.08 0.44
CA MET A 452 -10.43 -21.95 1.65
C MET A 452 -11.04 -20.56 1.81
N LEU A 453 -10.25 -19.51 1.54
CA LEU A 453 -10.65 -18.10 1.54
C LEU A 453 -11.75 -17.89 0.50
N TRP A 454 -11.54 -18.29 -0.76
CA TRP A 454 -12.54 -18.16 -1.81
C TRP A 454 -13.85 -18.87 -1.49
N ARG A 455 -13.80 -20.10 -0.95
CA ARG A 455 -15.04 -20.82 -0.55
C ARG A 455 -15.76 -20.12 0.61
N ASN A 456 -15.05 -19.55 1.58
CA ASN A 456 -15.64 -18.71 2.62
C ASN A 456 -16.28 -17.45 2.01
N TRP A 457 -15.62 -16.81 1.03
CA TRP A 457 -16.10 -15.60 0.38
C TRP A 457 -17.36 -15.83 -0.47
N LYS A 458 -17.39 -16.89 -1.29
CA LYS A 458 -18.61 -17.30 -2.03
C LYS A 458 -19.82 -17.55 -1.12
N ALA A 459 -19.57 -17.97 0.13
CA ALA A 459 -20.62 -18.12 1.14
C ALA A 459 -21.05 -16.75 1.74
N LYS A 460 -20.12 -15.84 2.03
CA LYS A 460 -20.40 -14.46 2.49
C LYS A 460 -21.23 -13.69 1.47
N ALA A 461 -20.78 -13.65 0.21
CA ALA A 461 -21.46 -13.03 -0.94
C ALA A 461 -22.74 -13.77 -1.39
N ARG A 462 -23.15 -14.83 -0.67
CA ARG A 462 -24.37 -15.63 -0.91
C ARG A 462 -24.49 -16.20 -2.34
N LEU A 463 -23.38 -16.50 -3.01
CA LEU A 463 -23.36 -17.01 -4.40
C LEU A 463 -23.89 -18.45 -4.51
N ASN A 464 -23.92 -19.19 -3.41
CA ASN A 464 -24.45 -20.55 -3.37
C ASN A 464 -25.96 -20.60 -3.69
N LEU A 465 -26.39 -21.65 -4.38
CA LEU A 465 -27.82 -21.96 -4.61
C LEU A 465 -28.29 -23.05 -3.65
N ILE A 466 -27.56 -24.16 -3.63
CA ILE A 466 -27.77 -25.32 -2.76
C ILE A 466 -26.41 -25.59 -2.08
N PRO A 467 -26.35 -26.16 -0.86
CA PRO A 467 -25.08 -26.55 -0.24
C PRO A 467 -24.23 -27.42 -1.18
N GLY A 468 -23.07 -26.89 -1.60
CA GLY A 468 -22.16 -27.54 -2.56
C GLY A 468 -22.12 -26.88 -3.95
N THR A 469 -23.19 -26.19 -4.40
CA THR A 469 -23.24 -25.54 -5.72
C THR A 469 -23.21 -24.02 -5.62
N SER A 470 -22.13 -23.41 -6.10
CA SER A 470 -22.00 -21.95 -6.23
C SER A 470 -22.30 -21.51 -7.66
N LEU A 471 -23.26 -20.59 -7.83
CA LEU A 471 -23.42 -19.88 -9.10
C LEU A 471 -22.54 -18.63 -9.03
N THR A 472 -21.35 -18.72 -9.63
CA THR A 472 -20.54 -17.56 -10.00
C THR A 472 -21.01 -17.00 -11.34
N PRO A 473 -20.72 -15.73 -11.66
CA PRO A 473 -20.91 -15.17 -12.99
C PRO A 473 -20.30 -16.04 -14.11
N MET A 474 -20.93 -16.02 -15.28
CA MET A 474 -20.49 -16.77 -16.46
C MET A 474 -19.72 -15.91 -17.48
N GLY A 475 -19.77 -14.58 -17.37
CA GLY A 475 -19.02 -13.63 -18.20
C GLY A 475 -19.88 -12.74 -19.11
N PRO A 476 -20.93 -13.25 -19.78
CA PRO A 476 -21.85 -12.42 -20.54
C PRO A 476 -22.68 -11.51 -19.62
N GLN A 477 -22.26 -10.24 -19.49
CA GLN A 477 -22.86 -9.26 -18.55
C GLN A 477 -24.40 -9.20 -18.56
N TRP A 478 -25.05 -9.39 -19.71
CA TRP A 478 -26.52 -9.40 -19.80
C TRP A 478 -27.15 -10.60 -19.07
N LEU A 479 -26.50 -11.77 -19.15
CA LEU A 479 -26.92 -13.00 -18.50
C LEU A 479 -26.66 -12.91 -17.00
N ASP A 480 -25.50 -12.39 -16.59
CA ASP A 480 -25.15 -12.24 -15.17
C ASP A 480 -26.01 -11.18 -14.46
N ARG A 481 -26.40 -10.09 -15.14
CA ARG A 481 -27.42 -9.14 -14.64
C ARG A 481 -28.81 -9.76 -14.51
N THR A 482 -29.20 -10.60 -15.47
CA THR A 482 -30.48 -11.33 -15.43
C THR A 482 -30.51 -12.30 -14.23
N ILE A 483 -29.42 -13.06 -14.05
CA ILE A 483 -29.18 -13.97 -12.93
C ILE A 483 -29.21 -13.23 -11.59
N ALA A 484 -28.50 -12.11 -11.48
CA ALA A 484 -28.49 -11.25 -10.28
C ALA A 484 -29.91 -10.82 -9.88
N THR A 485 -30.70 -10.39 -10.86
CA THR A 485 -32.07 -9.91 -10.68
C THR A 485 -33.01 -11.04 -10.25
N VAL A 486 -33.07 -12.14 -11.01
CA VAL A 486 -33.98 -13.27 -10.77
C VAL A 486 -33.67 -13.98 -9.45
N LEU A 487 -32.39 -14.20 -9.16
CA LEU A 487 -31.93 -14.96 -7.97
C LEU A 487 -31.55 -14.04 -6.80
N ARG A 488 -31.85 -12.73 -6.92
CA ARG A 488 -31.62 -11.67 -5.93
C ARG A 488 -30.18 -11.64 -5.38
N LYS A 489 -29.19 -12.00 -6.21
CA LYS A 489 -27.76 -11.96 -5.85
C LYS A 489 -27.26 -10.52 -5.98
N ARG A 490 -26.67 -9.97 -4.92
CA ARG A 490 -26.15 -8.59 -4.90
C ARG A 490 -24.63 -8.47 -4.90
N GLY A 491 -23.92 -9.58 -4.73
CA GLY A 491 -22.47 -9.55 -4.44
C GLY A 491 -22.22 -9.29 -2.96
N ASP A 492 -21.27 -8.41 -2.63
CA ASP A 492 -20.73 -8.24 -1.29
C ASP A 492 -20.29 -6.80 -0.98
N ARG A 493 -19.96 -6.54 0.29
CA ARG A 493 -19.18 -5.38 0.76
C ARG A 493 -17.88 -5.86 1.39
N VAL A 494 -16.76 -5.29 0.97
CA VAL A 494 -15.40 -5.60 1.42
C VAL A 494 -14.96 -4.51 2.41
N PRO A 495 -14.46 -4.85 3.62
CA PRO A 495 -13.91 -3.87 4.56
C PRO A 495 -12.65 -3.15 4.08
N ASP A 496 -11.72 -3.88 3.48
CA ASP A 496 -10.52 -3.33 2.86
C ASP A 496 -10.24 -4.09 1.57
N TYR A 497 -10.55 -3.49 0.44
CA TYR A 497 -10.30 -4.08 -0.88
C TYR A 497 -8.92 -3.71 -1.45
N ARG A 498 -8.26 -2.67 -0.91
CA ARG A 498 -6.87 -2.34 -1.28
C ARG A 498 -5.96 -3.53 -0.98
N LEU A 499 -6.10 -4.12 0.21
CA LEU A 499 -5.35 -5.32 0.64
C LEU A 499 -5.77 -6.64 -0.07
N ILE A 500 -6.44 -6.55 -1.23
CA ILE A 500 -6.80 -7.67 -2.11
C ILE A 500 -6.42 -7.34 -3.57
N ASP A 501 -6.70 -6.10 -4.00
CA ASP A 501 -6.52 -5.58 -5.36
C ASP A 501 -5.13 -4.96 -5.61
N TYR A 502 -4.41 -4.61 -4.54
CA TYR A 502 -3.00 -4.24 -4.56
C TYR A 502 -2.13 -5.39 -4.01
N LEU A 503 -1.01 -5.67 -4.68
CA LEU A 503 -0.02 -6.64 -4.21
C LEU A 503 0.64 -6.10 -2.94
N VAL A 504 0.53 -6.81 -1.82
CA VAL A 504 1.09 -6.41 -0.51
C VAL A 504 2.06 -7.41 0.09
N ALA A 505 1.91 -8.71 -0.20
CA ALA A 505 2.65 -9.76 0.50
C ALA A 505 3.03 -10.94 -0.42
N LEU A 506 4.02 -10.73 -1.29
CA LEU A 506 4.53 -11.78 -2.18
C LEU A 506 4.87 -13.06 -1.40
N ALA A 507 4.37 -14.20 -1.89
CA ALA A 507 4.63 -15.49 -1.29
C ALA A 507 6.02 -16.02 -1.67
N SER A 508 6.71 -16.59 -0.69
CA SER A 508 7.93 -17.37 -0.88
C SER A 508 7.74 -18.51 -1.89
N THR A 509 8.82 -18.95 -2.55
CA THR A 509 8.81 -20.22 -3.28
C THR A 509 9.07 -21.39 -2.34
N ASP A 510 8.97 -22.63 -2.82
CA ASP A 510 9.32 -23.82 -2.03
C ASP A 510 10.86 -24.00 -1.87
N ARG A 511 11.68 -23.06 -2.38
CA ARG A 511 13.15 -23.06 -2.30
C ARG A 511 13.74 -21.78 -1.69
N SER A 512 13.12 -20.63 -1.94
CA SER A 512 13.61 -19.30 -1.55
C SER A 512 12.61 -18.63 -0.61
N PRO A 513 12.80 -18.74 0.72
CA PRO A 513 11.99 -18.05 1.71
C PRO A 513 12.31 -16.54 1.79
N ALA A 514 11.29 -15.72 2.02
CA ALA A 514 11.42 -14.26 2.12
C ALA A 514 12.06 -13.76 3.44
N LEU A 515 11.99 -14.57 4.50
CA LEU A 515 12.17 -14.17 5.91
C LEU A 515 12.95 -15.22 6.75
N ASP A 516 13.87 -15.97 6.15
CA ASP A 516 14.65 -17.00 6.87
C ASP A 516 15.84 -16.45 7.68
N GLY A 517 16.12 -15.14 7.64
CA GLY A 517 17.28 -14.52 8.29
C GLY A 517 18.59 -14.71 7.54
N THR A 518 18.60 -15.37 6.38
CA THR A 518 19.81 -15.52 5.54
C THR A 518 20.08 -14.24 4.75
N PRO A 519 21.30 -13.67 4.80
CA PRO A 519 21.68 -12.54 3.96
C PRO A 519 21.48 -12.85 2.46
N GLY A 520 20.71 -12.00 1.77
CA GLY A 520 20.39 -12.16 0.34
C GLY A 520 19.13 -13.00 0.02
N ASN A 521 18.44 -13.57 1.02
CA ASN A 521 17.26 -14.40 0.83
C ASN A 521 16.17 -13.78 -0.08
N GLN A 522 15.86 -12.50 0.09
CA GLN A 522 14.91 -11.76 -0.73
C GLN A 522 15.36 -11.65 -2.19
N GLN A 523 16.67 -11.60 -2.48
CA GLN A 523 17.16 -11.59 -3.87
C GLN A 523 17.07 -12.98 -4.51
N SER A 524 17.28 -14.06 -3.74
CA SER A 524 17.00 -15.43 -4.21
C SER A 524 15.52 -15.60 -4.57
N LEU A 525 14.61 -15.11 -3.72
CA LEU A 525 13.18 -15.11 -4.01
C LEU A 525 12.82 -14.25 -5.23
N LEU A 526 13.39 -13.05 -5.37
CA LEU A 526 13.18 -12.20 -6.54
C LEU A 526 13.67 -12.86 -7.84
N ASN A 527 14.79 -13.60 -7.80
CA ASN A 527 15.28 -14.37 -8.95
C ASN A 527 14.34 -15.54 -9.29
N ASP A 528 13.90 -16.32 -8.30
CA ASP A 528 12.95 -17.41 -8.50
C ASP A 528 11.61 -16.90 -9.10
N LEU A 529 11.11 -15.76 -8.63
CA LEU A 529 9.85 -15.17 -9.10
C LEU A 529 9.95 -14.61 -10.53
N ASP A 530 11.13 -14.15 -10.95
CA ASP A 530 11.38 -13.67 -12.33
C ASP A 530 11.55 -14.85 -13.30
N ASP A 531 12.25 -15.92 -12.88
CA ASP A 531 12.34 -17.17 -13.63
C ASP A 531 10.97 -17.87 -13.77
N LEU A 532 10.05 -17.63 -12.82
CA LEU A 532 8.62 -18.02 -12.89
C LEU A 532 7.73 -16.99 -13.62
N GLY A 533 8.26 -15.83 -14.01
CA GLY A 533 7.52 -14.74 -14.66
C GLY A 533 6.45 -14.05 -13.80
N VAL A 534 6.46 -14.25 -12.48
CA VAL A 534 5.47 -13.70 -11.54
C VAL A 534 5.78 -12.24 -11.18
N PHE A 535 7.07 -11.90 -11.07
CA PHE A 535 7.56 -10.61 -10.58
C PHE A 535 9.00 -10.35 -11.06
N ASP A 536 9.40 -9.10 -11.28
CA ASP A 536 10.71 -8.76 -11.87
C ASP A 536 11.84 -8.65 -10.82
N ARG A 537 13.01 -9.22 -11.13
CA ARG A 537 14.14 -9.33 -10.19
C ARG A 537 14.80 -7.99 -9.79
N GLY A 538 14.53 -6.92 -10.54
CA GLY A 538 14.99 -5.55 -10.28
C GLY A 538 13.98 -4.71 -9.49
N MET A 539 12.77 -5.20 -9.23
CA MET A 539 11.80 -4.53 -8.38
C MET A 539 12.05 -4.82 -6.88
N SER A 540 11.65 -3.90 -6.00
CA SER A 540 11.63 -4.19 -4.55
C SER A 540 10.66 -5.34 -4.28
N LEU A 541 11.05 -6.31 -3.44
CA LEU A 541 10.09 -7.27 -2.88
C LEU A 541 8.98 -6.54 -2.11
N TYR A 542 7.75 -7.04 -2.24
CA TYR A 542 6.54 -6.53 -1.58
C TYR A 542 6.23 -7.39 -0.35
N LEU A 543 6.25 -6.76 0.82
CA LEU A 543 5.96 -7.36 2.13
C LEU A 543 5.05 -6.39 2.92
N PRO A 544 4.14 -6.88 3.77
CA PRO A 544 3.26 -6.01 4.55
C PRO A 544 4.05 -5.28 5.63
N PHE A 545 4.99 -5.97 6.29
CA PHE A 545 6.02 -5.38 7.15
C PHE A 545 7.38 -5.71 6.53
N LYS A 546 8.20 -4.69 6.25
CA LYS A 546 9.46 -4.83 5.51
C LYS A 546 10.62 -4.27 6.34
N GLN A 547 11.76 -4.95 6.35
CA GLN A 547 12.96 -4.43 7.01
C GLN A 547 13.52 -3.24 6.23
N ARG A 548 13.79 -2.14 6.94
CA ARG A 548 14.67 -1.06 6.51
C ARG A 548 16.09 -1.47 6.97
N GLU A 549 16.86 -2.06 6.05
CA GLU A 549 18.24 -2.50 6.30
C GLU A 549 19.21 -1.30 6.26
N HIS A 550 20.11 -1.20 7.23
CA HIS A 550 21.06 -0.10 7.37
C HIS A 550 21.86 0.15 6.09
N ALA A 551 22.41 -0.92 5.52
CA ALA A 551 23.24 -0.88 4.31
C ALA A 551 22.50 -0.42 3.03
N LYS A 552 21.16 -0.29 3.08
CA LYS A 552 20.33 0.20 1.98
C LYS A 552 19.68 1.55 2.27
N MET A 553 19.39 1.84 3.54
CA MET A 553 18.54 2.96 3.96
C MET A 553 19.27 4.05 4.77
N GLY A 554 20.47 3.76 5.29
CA GLY A 554 21.16 4.64 6.25
C GLY A 554 20.56 4.63 7.66
N PHE A 555 19.67 3.69 7.97
CA PHE A 555 19.16 3.41 9.32
C PHE A 555 18.62 1.97 9.39
N SER A 556 18.61 1.40 10.59
CA SER A 556 17.98 0.10 10.87
C SER A 556 16.55 0.28 11.38
N GLY A 557 15.61 -0.49 10.84
CA GLY A 557 14.22 -0.44 11.28
C GLY A 557 13.25 -1.26 10.44
N PHE A 558 11.97 -0.85 10.45
CA PHE A 558 10.88 -1.55 9.77
C PHE A 558 9.86 -0.59 9.16
N GLU A 559 9.23 -0.99 8.07
CA GLU A 559 8.25 -0.24 7.31
C GLU A 559 6.94 -1.03 7.22
N ALA A 560 5.85 -0.47 7.73
CA ALA A 560 4.50 -0.99 7.55
C ALA A 560 3.87 -0.45 6.27
N ARG A 561 3.32 -1.33 5.44
CA ARG A 561 2.69 -1.02 4.13
C ARG A 561 1.20 -1.36 4.04
N TRP A 562 0.61 -1.92 5.12
CA TRP A 562 -0.78 -2.40 5.14
C TRP A 562 -1.84 -1.33 5.42
N PHE A 563 -1.46 -0.07 5.70
CA PHE A 563 -2.43 0.98 5.97
C PHE A 563 -3.01 1.58 4.68
N SER A 564 -4.33 1.56 4.58
CA SER A 564 -5.07 2.04 3.41
C SER A 564 -5.52 3.50 3.58
N LEU A 565 -6.62 3.75 4.31
CA LEU A 565 -7.12 5.10 4.64
C LEU A 565 -7.47 5.21 6.12
N PHE A 566 -7.09 6.33 6.75
CA PHE A 566 -7.45 6.71 8.11
C PHE A 566 -8.58 7.77 8.13
N PRO A 567 -9.74 7.50 8.77
CA PRO A 567 -10.84 8.47 8.90
C PRO A 567 -10.54 9.72 9.72
N SER A 568 -9.52 9.67 10.60
CA SER A 568 -9.01 10.78 11.41
C SER A 568 -7.51 10.56 11.67
N LEU A 569 -6.69 11.60 11.54
CA LEU A 569 -5.25 11.50 11.86
C LEU A 569 -5.06 11.35 13.38
N ASP A 570 -5.71 12.23 14.14
CA ASP A 570 -5.67 12.27 15.62
C ASP A 570 -6.10 10.93 16.26
N ARG A 571 -7.16 10.30 15.72
CA ARG A 571 -7.80 9.14 16.37
C ARG A 571 -7.43 7.79 15.78
N ASP A 572 -7.12 7.71 14.49
CA ASP A 572 -6.90 6.44 13.81
C ASP A 572 -5.45 6.22 13.40
N LEU A 573 -4.76 7.24 12.87
CA LEU A 573 -3.33 7.14 12.55
C LEU A 573 -2.49 7.08 13.82
N ALA A 574 -2.65 8.01 14.77
CA ALA A 574 -1.82 8.06 15.98
C ALA A 574 -1.83 6.74 16.75
N LYS A 575 -3.02 6.19 17.03
CA LYS A 575 -3.17 4.93 17.78
C LYS A 575 -2.74 3.69 16.99
N ALA A 576 -2.78 3.72 15.65
CA ALA A 576 -2.17 2.68 14.84
C ALA A 576 -0.63 2.70 14.91
N VAL A 577 0.00 3.88 14.93
CA VAL A 577 1.46 4.02 15.08
C VAL A 577 1.92 3.56 16.46
N ASP A 578 1.26 4.01 17.54
CA ASP A 578 1.60 3.58 18.91
C ASP A 578 1.47 2.05 19.06
N LEU A 579 0.40 1.45 18.53
CA LEU A 579 0.21 0.00 18.53
C LEU A 579 1.26 -0.75 17.69
N GLN A 580 1.70 -0.18 16.56
CA GLN A 580 2.80 -0.75 15.76
C GLN A 580 4.13 -0.74 16.52
N VAL A 581 4.42 0.32 17.27
CA VAL A 581 5.61 0.41 18.15
C VAL A 581 5.53 -0.63 19.26
N LEU A 582 4.40 -0.74 19.96
CA LEU A 582 4.20 -1.74 21.02
C LEU A 582 4.39 -3.18 20.51
N LEU A 583 3.80 -3.51 19.36
CA LEU A 583 3.94 -4.84 18.74
C LEU A 583 5.37 -5.12 18.27
N THR A 584 6.12 -4.10 17.84
CA THR A 584 7.53 -4.23 17.48
C THR A 584 8.37 -4.52 18.73
N ALA A 585 8.16 -3.78 19.83
CA ALA A 585 8.85 -4.02 21.10
C ALA A 585 8.47 -5.39 21.72
N LEU A 586 7.20 -5.81 21.63
CA LEU A 586 6.76 -7.15 22.05
C LEU A 586 7.45 -8.26 21.23
N ALA A 587 7.69 -8.05 19.94
CA ALA A 587 8.48 -8.99 19.14
C ALA A 587 9.93 -9.09 19.65
N VAL A 588 10.59 -7.96 19.97
CA VAL A 588 11.93 -7.95 20.59
C VAL A 588 11.93 -8.71 21.92
N LYS A 589 10.91 -8.48 22.78
CA LYS A 589 10.73 -9.21 24.04
C LYS A 589 10.65 -10.71 23.84
N LEU A 590 9.75 -11.19 22.99
CA LEU A 590 9.54 -12.61 22.74
C LEU A 590 10.79 -13.30 22.19
N ILE A 591 11.57 -12.63 21.32
CA ILE A 591 12.83 -13.14 20.79
C ILE A 591 13.89 -13.23 21.90
N SER A 592 14.02 -12.21 22.76
CA SER A 592 14.94 -12.26 23.92
C SER A 592 14.59 -13.37 24.93
N GLN A 593 13.32 -13.74 25.01
CA GLN A 593 12.82 -14.85 25.84
C GLN A 593 12.94 -16.23 25.16
N GLY A 594 13.59 -16.31 24.00
CA GLY A 594 13.95 -17.56 23.34
C GLY A 594 13.06 -18.00 22.16
N LEU A 595 12.20 -17.12 21.63
CA LEU A 595 11.48 -17.41 20.38
C LEU A 595 12.46 -17.42 19.18
N THR A 596 12.38 -18.44 18.33
CA THR A 596 13.32 -18.64 17.20
C THR A 596 12.63 -18.72 15.83
N HIS A 597 13.42 -18.74 14.75
CA HIS A 597 12.93 -19.05 13.41
C HIS A 597 12.31 -20.46 13.28
N GLU A 598 12.66 -21.42 14.14
CA GLU A 598 12.09 -22.78 14.10
C GLU A 598 10.66 -22.83 14.66
N ASP A 599 10.29 -21.87 15.50
CA ASP A 599 8.95 -21.77 16.08
C ASP A 599 7.95 -21.10 15.12
N ILE A 600 8.46 -20.43 14.07
CA ILE A 600 7.70 -19.85 12.96
C ILE A 600 8.36 -20.29 11.62
N PRO A 601 8.15 -21.54 11.16
CA PRO A 601 8.93 -22.13 10.06
C PRO A 601 8.84 -21.38 8.72
N ASP A 602 9.93 -21.45 7.95
CA ASP A 602 10.12 -20.74 6.68
C ASP A 602 9.37 -21.30 5.46
N THR A 603 8.48 -22.27 5.66
CA THR A 603 7.76 -22.87 4.53
C THR A 603 6.72 -21.89 3.95
N ARG A 604 6.57 -21.88 2.62
CA ARG A 604 5.49 -21.18 1.90
C ARG A 604 4.10 -21.45 2.48
N PHE A 605 3.89 -22.65 3.05
CA PHE A 605 2.66 -22.99 3.76
C PHE A 605 2.51 -22.20 5.08
N CYS A 606 3.52 -22.21 5.95
CA CYS A 606 3.50 -21.52 7.26
C CYS A 606 3.43 -19.99 7.11
N GLU A 607 4.13 -19.43 6.13
CA GLU A 607 4.04 -18.01 5.76
C GLU A 607 2.61 -17.62 5.35
N SER A 608 2.03 -18.39 4.44
CA SER A 608 0.64 -18.18 4.00
C SER A 608 -0.38 -18.43 5.12
N GLU A 609 -0.12 -19.38 6.02
CA GLU A 609 -0.98 -19.68 7.17
C GLU A 609 -1.02 -18.53 8.18
N ARG A 610 0.15 -17.92 8.46
CA ARG A 610 0.30 -16.70 9.26
C ARG A 610 -0.42 -15.52 8.61
N ARG A 611 -0.10 -15.23 7.34
CA ARG A 611 -0.66 -14.09 6.58
C ARG A 611 -2.15 -14.20 6.29
N GLN A 612 -2.76 -15.40 6.29
CA GLN A 612 -4.17 -15.56 5.90
C GLN A 612 -5.12 -14.66 6.70
N PHE A 613 -4.81 -14.37 7.97
CA PHE A 613 -5.69 -13.59 8.83
C PHE A 613 -5.78 -12.11 8.42
N LEU A 614 -4.73 -11.56 7.79
CA LEU A 614 -4.74 -10.24 7.15
C LEU A 614 -5.83 -10.20 6.08
N PHE A 615 -5.78 -11.15 5.14
CA PHE A 615 -6.71 -11.24 4.01
C PHE A 615 -8.12 -11.65 4.43
N VAL A 616 -8.26 -12.46 5.48
CA VAL A 616 -9.55 -12.79 6.12
C VAL A 616 -10.18 -11.53 6.74
N ALA A 617 -9.40 -10.64 7.36
CA ALA A 617 -9.88 -9.35 7.85
C ALA A 617 -10.24 -8.39 6.70
N ALA A 618 -9.35 -8.22 5.72
CA ALA A 618 -9.53 -7.37 4.54
C ALA A 618 -10.80 -7.75 3.75
N ALA A 619 -10.97 -9.03 3.43
CA ALA A 619 -12.17 -9.56 2.77
C ALA A 619 -13.41 -9.65 3.68
N GLY A 620 -13.32 -9.32 4.97
CA GLY A 620 -14.44 -9.35 5.92
C GLY A 620 -15.01 -10.75 6.16
N LEU A 621 -14.15 -11.77 6.16
CA LEU A 621 -14.51 -13.17 6.34
C LEU A 621 -14.49 -13.52 7.83
N ARG A 622 -15.48 -14.29 8.28
CA ARG A 622 -15.65 -14.64 9.70
C ARG A 622 -14.56 -15.56 10.28
N CYS A 623 -13.65 -16.09 9.46
CA CYS A 623 -12.73 -17.17 9.87
C CYS A 623 -11.62 -17.49 8.88
N GLY A 624 -10.44 -17.83 9.42
CA GLY A 624 -9.37 -18.58 8.76
C GLY A 624 -9.38 -20.07 9.14
N TYR A 625 -8.36 -20.80 8.69
CA TYR A 625 -8.14 -22.21 9.01
C TYR A 625 -6.64 -22.48 9.24
N VAL A 626 -6.31 -23.11 10.37
CA VAL A 626 -4.93 -23.44 10.77
C VAL A 626 -4.77 -24.95 10.80
N GLN A 627 -3.67 -25.45 10.23
CA GLN A 627 -3.33 -26.87 10.15
C GLN A 627 -3.05 -27.41 11.56
N ARG A 628 -3.59 -28.59 11.87
CA ARG A 628 -3.40 -29.28 13.14
C ARG A 628 -3.34 -30.79 12.92
N ASN A 629 -2.51 -31.48 13.70
CA ASN A 629 -2.34 -32.94 13.68
C ASN A 629 -1.87 -33.46 12.31
N THR A 630 -0.68 -33.01 11.87
CA THR A 630 0.01 -33.44 10.64
C THR A 630 1.52 -33.49 10.85
N ASP A 631 2.21 -34.33 10.07
CA ASP A 631 3.68 -34.53 10.11
C ASP A 631 4.49 -33.38 9.48
N ARG A 632 3.84 -32.28 9.10
CA ARG A 632 4.47 -31.06 8.59
C ARG A 632 5.01 -30.21 9.75
N PRO A 633 6.03 -29.35 9.51
CA PRO A 633 6.39 -28.28 10.44
C PRO A 633 5.17 -27.42 10.78
N GLN A 634 4.97 -27.10 12.05
CA GLN A 634 3.84 -26.33 12.56
C GLN A 634 4.34 -25.00 13.12
N ASN A 635 3.58 -23.93 12.93
CA ASN A 635 3.86 -22.62 13.49
C ASN A 635 3.50 -22.62 14.99
N ARG A 636 4.47 -22.94 15.84
CA ARG A 636 4.30 -23.05 17.30
C ARG A 636 3.86 -21.73 17.94
N PHE A 637 4.33 -20.60 17.42
CA PHE A 637 3.93 -19.30 17.92
C PHE A 637 2.45 -19.02 17.64
N LEU A 638 1.97 -19.27 16.41
CA LEU A 638 0.54 -19.21 16.09
C LEU A 638 -0.27 -20.19 16.96
N ASP A 639 0.27 -21.38 17.26
CA ASP A 639 -0.40 -22.33 18.13
C ASP A 639 -0.55 -21.82 19.57
N ARG A 640 0.46 -21.12 20.13
CA ARG A 640 0.39 -20.38 21.42
C ARG A 640 -0.66 -19.27 21.38
N LEU A 641 -0.67 -18.42 20.33
CA LEU A 641 -1.68 -17.37 20.14
C LEU A 641 -3.12 -17.92 20.05
N LEU A 642 -3.29 -19.19 19.68
CA LEU A 642 -4.58 -19.86 19.57
C LEU A 642 -5.08 -20.49 20.87
N GLU A 643 -4.24 -20.62 21.91
CA GLU A 643 -4.66 -21.10 23.24
C GLU A 643 -5.69 -20.15 23.87
N ASP A 644 -5.49 -18.84 23.70
CA ASP A 644 -6.44 -17.80 24.09
C ASP A 644 -7.69 -17.71 23.19
N THR A 645 -7.73 -18.41 22.06
CA THR A 645 -8.77 -18.22 21.03
C THR A 645 -9.98 -19.15 21.24
N ARG A 646 -10.88 -18.71 22.13
CA ARG A 646 -12.00 -19.48 22.74
C ARG A 646 -12.91 -20.32 21.83
N ARG A 647 -13.12 -19.97 20.55
CA ARG A 647 -14.03 -20.72 19.63
C ARG A 647 -13.30 -21.48 18.50
N THR A 648 -11.99 -21.68 18.62
CA THR A 648 -11.20 -22.58 17.76
C THR A 648 -11.79 -24.01 17.80
N ARG A 649 -12.02 -24.63 16.64
CA ARG A 649 -12.63 -25.98 16.58
C ARG A 649 -12.24 -26.77 15.32
N PRO A 650 -12.19 -28.11 15.36
CA PRO A 650 -11.94 -28.93 14.16
C PRO A 650 -12.89 -28.61 12.99
N SER A 651 -12.34 -28.50 11.78
CA SER A 651 -13.09 -28.25 10.56
C SER A 651 -13.75 -29.55 10.05
N ARG A 652 -15.08 -29.56 9.97
CA ARG A 652 -15.85 -30.71 9.43
C ARG A 652 -15.66 -30.93 7.92
N LEU A 653 -15.08 -29.97 7.20
CA LEU A 653 -14.85 -30.06 5.74
C LEU A 653 -13.37 -30.23 5.39
N TYR A 654 -12.47 -29.69 6.20
CA TYR A 654 -11.02 -29.74 5.98
C TYR A 654 -10.39 -30.58 7.07
N ARG A 655 -10.19 -31.88 6.78
CA ARG A 655 -9.49 -32.81 7.68
C ARG A 655 -8.10 -32.24 7.98
N HIS A 656 -7.64 -32.36 9.22
CA HIS A 656 -6.36 -31.79 9.70
C HIS A 656 -6.28 -30.25 9.71
N TYR A 657 -7.44 -29.56 9.81
CA TYR A 657 -7.49 -28.11 10.07
C TYR A 657 -8.43 -27.79 11.23
N ALA A 658 -8.01 -26.88 12.09
CA ALA A 658 -8.89 -26.12 12.96
C ALA A 658 -9.47 -24.92 12.21
N LYS A 659 -10.75 -24.63 12.41
CA LYS A 659 -11.41 -23.39 12.02
C LYS A 659 -11.23 -22.38 13.15
N VAL A 660 -10.65 -21.23 12.84
CA VAL A 660 -10.41 -20.11 13.76
C VAL A 660 -11.31 -18.95 13.35
N TYR A 661 -12.05 -18.36 14.28
CA TYR A 661 -12.90 -17.19 14.00
C TYR A 661 -12.11 -15.90 14.16
N LEU A 662 -12.33 -14.93 13.25
CA LEU A 662 -11.55 -13.68 13.22
C LEU A 662 -11.72 -12.87 14.50
N ASP A 663 -12.96 -12.72 14.96
CA ASP A 663 -13.30 -11.91 16.14
C ASP A 663 -12.63 -12.48 17.40
N ASP A 664 -12.71 -13.80 17.60
CA ASP A 664 -12.06 -14.46 18.74
C ASP A 664 -10.53 -14.43 18.66
N TYR A 665 -9.98 -14.55 17.45
CA TYR A 665 -8.52 -14.45 17.23
C TYR A 665 -8.05 -13.04 17.62
N ARG A 666 -8.72 -11.99 17.15
CA ARG A 666 -8.45 -10.60 17.57
C ARG A 666 -8.56 -10.41 19.09
N THR A 667 -9.61 -10.91 19.73
CA THR A 667 -9.73 -10.81 21.20
C THR A 667 -8.72 -11.70 21.93
N GLY A 668 -8.19 -12.76 21.29
CA GLY A 668 -7.10 -13.58 21.80
C GLY A 668 -5.75 -12.87 21.72
N LEU A 669 -5.46 -12.25 20.57
CA LEU A 669 -4.29 -11.39 20.39
C LEU A 669 -4.29 -10.23 21.40
N LEU A 670 -5.43 -9.61 21.67
CA LEU A 670 -5.54 -8.57 22.70
C LEU A 670 -5.15 -9.10 24.08
N ARG A 671 -5.71 -10.23 24.54
CA ARG A 671 -5.30 -10.86 25.81
C ARG A 671 -3.82 -11.24 25.86
N PHE A 672 -3.28 -11.72 24.75
CA PHE A 672 -1.87 -12.04 24.63
C PHE A 672 -1.00 -10.78 24.78
N ILE A 673 -1.40 -9.63 24.22
CA ILE A 673 -0.72 -8.34 24.41
C ILE A 673 -0.89 -7.86 25.86
N GLU A 674 -2.11 -7.88 26.41
CA GLU A 674 -2.41 -7.50 27.80
C GLU A 674 -1.58 -8.31 28.83
N HIS A 675 -1.26 -9.57 28.54
CA HIS A 675 -0.44 -10.43 29.40
C HIS A 675 1.06 -10.29 29.12
N GLU A 676 1.47 -10.51 27.88
CA GLU A 676 2.89 -10.64 27.51
C GLU A 676 3.59 -9.28 27.35
N ALA A 677 2.84 -8.19 27.15
CA ALA A 677 3.37 -6.83 27.06
C ALA A 677 3.02 -5.96 28.27
N ALA A 678 2.46 -6.50 29.37
CA ALA A 678 1.99 -5.72 30.52
C ALA A 678 3.04 -4.72 31.09
N ASP A 679 4.31 -5.12 31.07
CA ASP A 679 5.45 -4.30 31.49
C ASP A 679 5.86 -3.25 30.45
N LEU A 680 5.81 -3.57 29.16
CA LEU A 680 6.01 -2.61 28.07
C LEU A 680 4.88 -1.56 28.01
N ILE A 681 3.63 -1.98 28.20
CA ILE A 681 2.45 -1.10 28.27
C ILE A 681 2.62 -0.08 29.40
N ALA A 682 3.06 -0.53 30.58
CA ALA A 682 3.34 0.35 31.71
C ALA A 682 4.59 1.24 31.51
N ALA A 683 5.66 0.71 30.91
CA ALA A 683 6.91 1.46 30.69
C ALA A 683 6.80 2.51 29.56
N PHE A 684 5.86 2.36 28.62
CA PHE A 684 5.66 3.26 27.48
C PHE A 684 4.37 4.10 27.59
N ASP A 685 3.66 4.04 28.73
CA ASP A 685 2.33 4.64 28.99
C ASP A 685 1.26 4.35 27.90
N MET A 686 1.24 3.11 27.40
CA MET A 686 0.39 2.71 26.27
C MET A 686 -0.99 2.15 26.68
N GLN A 687 -1.42 2.30 27.95
CA GLN A 687 -2.71 1.78 28.41
C GLN A 687 -3.88 2.35 27.60
N GLY A 688 -3.85 3.65 27.29
CA GLY A 688 -4.88 4.30 26.45
C GLY A 688 -4.92 3.81 24.98
N VAL A 689 -3.90 3.08 24.52
CA VAL A 689 -3.87 2.40 23.21
C VAL A 689 -4.58 1.05 23.30
N ILE A 690 -4.36 0.32 24.40
CA ILE A 690 -5.01 -0.96 24.71
C ILE A 690 -6.52 -0.75 24.95
N ASP A 691 -6.91 0.30 25.68
CA ASP A 691 -8.31 0.63 25.95
C ASP A 691 -9.08 0.98 24.67
N ASP A 692 -8.48 1.76 23.77
CA ASP A 692 -9.03 2.07 22.43
C ASP A 692 -9.16 0.81 21.57
N LEU A 693 -8.15 -0.07 21.54
CA LEU A 693 -8.21 -1.34 20.82
C LEU A 693 -9.33 -2.26 21.37
N HIS A 694 -9.45 -2.37 22.70
CA HIS A 694 -10.54 -3.10 23.35
C HIS A 694 -11.92 -2.51 22.99
N GLN A 695 -12.05 -1.18 22.99
CA GLN A 695 -13.29 -0.50 22.58
C GLN A 695 -13.63 -0.80 21.12
N ARG A 696 -12.66 -0.72 20.20
CA ARG A 696 -12.86 -1.01 18.77
C ARG A 696 -13.30 -2.45 18.54
N LEU A 697 -12.63 -3.42 19.15
CA LEU A 697 -12.99 -4.85 19.05
C LEU A 697 -14.38 -5.15 19.61
N THR A 698 -14.84 -4.42 20.62
CA THR A 698 -16.18 -4.57 21.20
C THR A 698 -17.29 -4.04 20.29
N HIS A 699 -17.01 -3.04 19.45
CA HIS A 699 -18.03 -2.30 18.68
C HIS A 699 -18.00 -2.50 17.16
N SER A 700 -17.03 -3.25 16.60
CA SER A 700 -16.79 -3.35 15.15
C SER A 700 -17.77 -4.25 14.36
N ALA A 701 -19.08 -4.03 14.51
CA ALA A 701 -20.10 -4.76 13.75
C ALA A 701 -20.24 -4.27 12.29
N ASP A 702 -20.27 -2.95 12.11
CA ASP A 702 -20.17 -2.22 10.83
C ASP A 702 -19.21 -1.04 11.06
N SER A 703 -18.38 -0.65 10.07
CA SER A 703 -17.41 0.44 10.30
C SER A 703 -18.09 1.81 10.40
N ALA A 704 -17.46 2.78 11.07
CA ALA A 704 -17.93 4.17 11.05
C ALA A 704 -18.01 4.70 9.60
N LEU A 705 -16.97 4.41 8.80
CA LEU A 705 -16.87 4.78 7.40
C LEU A 705 -18.01 4.19 6.53
N ASP A 706 -18.42 2.93 6.71
CA ASP A 706 -19.59 2.39 5.98
C ASP A 706 -20.86 3.19 6.28
N ARG A 707 -21.04 3.62 7.53
CA ARG A 707 -22.22 4.38 7.97
C ARG A 707 -22.21 5.79 7.38
N GLU A 708 -21.05 6.44 7.27
CA GLU A 708 -20.89 7.73 6.57
C GLU A 708 -21.18 7.60 5.06
N ILE A 709 -20.63 6.58 4.38
CA ILE A 709 -20.91 6.33 2.95
C ILE A 709 -22.40 6.02 2.73
N CYS A 710 -23.00 5.19 3.58
CA CYS A 710 -24.43 4.86 3.51
C CYS A 710 -25.33 6.07 3.78
N ALA A 711 -24.96 6.94 4.73
CA ALA A 711 -25.70 8.17 5.02
C ALA A 711 -25.71 9.12 3.80
N GLY A 712 -24.57 9.26 3.11
CA GLY A 712 -24.47 10.04 1.86
C GLY A 712 -25.37 9.52 0.72
N LEU A 713 -25.76 8.24 0.74
CA LEU A 713 -26.72 7.63 -0.19
C LEU A 713 -28.15 7.51 0.37
N GLY A 714 -28.44 8.00 1.58
CA GLY A 714 -29.76 7.85 2.21
C GLY A 714 -30.14 6.41 2.53
N ILE A 715 -29.16 5.52 2.75
CA ILE A 715 -29.35 4.09 3.04
C ILE A 715 -28.73 3.72 4.41
N HIS A 716 -28.99 2.49 4.86
CA HIS A 716 -28.46 1.94 6.12
C HIS A 716 -27.74 0.59 5.91
N ASN A 717 -27.42 0.23 4.67
CA ASN A 717 -26.78 -1.04 4.34
C ASN A 717 -26.13 -0.95 2.95
N PRO A 718 -24.80 -1.19 2.80
CA PRO A 718 -24.10 -1.11 1.51
C PRO A 718 -24.73 -1.96 0.40
N LEU A 719 -25.34 -3.10 0.74
CA LEU A 719 -26.00 -3.99 -0.21
C LEU A 719 -27.35 -3.45 -0.71
N ARG A 720 -27.77 -2.22 -0.36
CA ARG A 720 -28.90 -1.53 -1.01
C ARG A 720 -28.50 -0.76 -2.27
N ALA A 721 -27.23 -0.38 -2.41
CA ALA A 721 -26.67 0.27 -3.58
C ALA A 721 -25.96 -0.74 -4.50
N THR A 722 -25.76 -0.37 -5.77
CA THR A 722 -24.79 -1.01 -6.68
C THR A 722 -23.35 -0.72 -6.24
N GLY A 723 -22.39 -1.45 -6.82
CA GLY A 723 -20.97 -1.17 -6.69
C GLY A 723 -20.62 0.26 -7.10
N ARG A 724 -21.10 0.67 -8.28
CA ARG A 724 -20.82 2.00 -8.84
C ARG A 724 -21.30 3.14 -7.93
N GLU A 725 -22.53 3.08 -7.43
CA GLU A 725 -23.10 4.09 -6.54
C GLU A 725 -22.35 4.18 -5.20
N TYR A 726 -22.07 3.03 -4.58
CA TYR A 726 -21.37 2.99 -3.29
C TYR A 726 -19.93 3.48 -3.40
N ASN A 727 -19.19 3.00 -4.39
CA ASN A 727 -17.77 3.33 -4.57
C ASN A 727 -17.61 4.81 -4.98
N ALA A 728 -18.53 5.36 -5.78
CA ALA A 728 -18.53 6.79 -6.12
C ALA A 728 -18.87 7.69 -4.92
N GLN A 729 -19.81 7.28 -4.05
CA GLN A 729 -20.07 8.05 -2.82
C GLN A 729 -18.91 7.95 -1.83
N ALA A 730 -18.19 6.82 -1.77
CA ALA A 730 -16.97 6.70 -0.99
C ALA A 730 -15.89 7.66 -1.51
N GLU A 731 -15.66 7.71 -2.83
CA GLU A 731 -14.73 8.64 -3.48
C GLU A 731 -15.06 10.11 -3.16
N ARG A 732 -16.33 10.52 -3.25
CA ARG A 732 -16.80 11.86 -2.84
C ARG A 732 -16.52 12.14 -1.37
N LEU A 733 -16.85 11.21 -0.47
CA LEU A 733 -16.62 11.34 0.97
C LEU A 733 -15.13 11.55 1.28
N TYR A 734 -14.23 10.85 0.59
CA TYR A 734 -12.78 11.02 0.72
C TYR A 734 -12.31 12.39 0.21
N ARG A 735 -12.73 12.72 -1.03
CA ARG A 735 -12.34 13.93 -1.77
C ARG A 735 -12.82 15.22 -1.13
N GLU A 736 -13.97 15.19 -0.47
CA GLU A 736 -14.63 16.35 0.12
C GLU A 736 -14.58 16.25 1.66
N THR A 737 -15.41 15.41 2.29
CA THR A 737 -15.57 15.41 3.76
C THR A 737 -14.30 15.08 4.52
N PHE A 738 -13.50 14.09 4.09
CA PHE A 738 -12.29 13.70 4.81
C PHE A 738 -11.15 14.70 4.56
N ARG A 739 -11.01 15.19 3.31
CA ARG A 739 -10.06 16.28 2.98
C ARG A 739 -10.26 17.52 3.86
N GLU A 740 -11.52 17.95 4.07
CA GLU A 740 -11.81 19.07 4.97
C GLU A 740 -11.51 18.70 6.43
N ARG A 741 -11.91 17.50 6.90
CA ARG A 741 -11.63 17.02 8.26
C ARG A 741 -10.13 16.97 8.59
N HIS A 742 -9.31 16.37 7.74
CA HIS A 742 -7.85 16.27 7.94
C HIS A 742 -7.18 17.66 7.94
N ARG A 743 -7.68 18.60 7.13
CA ARG A 743 -7.24 19.99 7.16
C ARG A 743 -7.62 20.67 8.48
N ASP A 744 -8.83 20.45 8.97
CA ASP A 744 -9.34 21.08 10.19
C ASP A 744 -8.73 20.45 11.46
N GLU A 745 -8.33 19.17 11.42
CA GLU A 745 -7.42 18.53 12.38
C GLU A 745 -6.07 19.28 12.41
N ALA A 746 -5.42 19.46 11.26
CA ALA A 746 -4.14 20.16 11.17
C ALA A 746 -4.20 21.66 11.57
N ILE A 747 -5.31 22.35 11.29
CA ILE A 747 -5.51 23.74 11.70
C ILE A 747 -5.67 23.88 13.22
N ARG A 748 -6.25 22.88 13.91
CA ARG A 748 -6.25 22.87 15.39
C ARG A 748 -4.82 22.75 15.93
N HIS A 749 -4.07 21.74 15.50
CA HIS A 749 -2.68 21.54 15.94
C HIS A 749 -1.80 22.79 15.74
N LEU A 750 -1.95 23.48 14.59
CA LEU A 750 -1.22 24.73 14.33
C LEU A 750 -1.72 25.91 15.18
N ALA A 751 -3.01 25.97 15.52
CA ALA A 751 -3.54 26.99 16.44
C ALA A 751 -3.06 26.74 17.89
N ASP A 752 -3.07 25.49 18.33
CA ASP A 752 -2.65 25.07 19.67
C ASP A 752 -1.14 25.31 19.88
N GLU A 753 -0.32 25.20 18.82
CA GLU A 753 1.10 25.58 18.82
C GLU A 753 1.39 27.09 18.83
N ILE A 754 0.50 27.89 18.27
CA ILE A 754 0.58 29.36 18.33
C ILE A 754 0.13 29.83 19.72
N GLY A 755 -0.90 29.18 20.27
CA GLY A 755 -1.50 29.48 21.57
C GLY A 755 -2.21 30.84 21.61
N ASP A 756 -2.77 31.18 22.76
CA ASP A 756 -3.48 32.45 22.97
C ASP A 756 -2.54 33.66 23.14
N ALA A 757 -1.23 33.45 23.04
CA ALA A 757 -0.21 34.49 23.15
C ALA A 757 -0.04 35.33 21.86
N ASP A 758 -0.50 34.84 20.71
CA ASP A 758 -0.51 35.58 19.44
C ASP A 758 -1.92 35.54 18.78
N PRO A 759 -2.82 36.45 19.21
CA PRO A 759 -4.18 36.53 18.68
C PRO A 759 -4.24 36.93 17.20
N ASP A 760 -3.24 37.66 16.71
CA ASP A 760 -3.17 38.11 15.31
C ASP A 760 -2.82 36.93 14.39
N ALA A 761 -1.85 36.08 14.78
CA ALA A 761 -1.55 34.83 14.08
C ALA A 761 -2.72 33.84 14.13
N GLN A 762 -3.42 33.70 15.27
CA GLN A 762 -4.66 32.90 15.33
C GLN A 762 -5.77 33.43 14.41
N THR A 763 -5.92 34.76 14.32
CA THR A 763 -6.91 35.39 13.43
C THR A 763 -6.54 35.20 11.96
N LEU A 764 -5.27 35.38 11.60
CA LEU A 764 -4.73 35.12 10.27
C LEU A 764 -4.88 33.65 9.86
N LEU A 765 -4.54 32.71 10.74
CA LEU A 765 -4.70 31.26 10.51
C LEU A 765 -6.13 30.88 10.11
N ARG A 766 -7.13 31.54 10.71
CA ARG A 766 -8.56 31.31 10.45
C ARG A 766 -9.14 32.18 9.32
N ASN A 767 -8.37 33.09 8.73
CA ASN A 767 -8.86 34.02 7.70
C ASN A 767 -9.23 33.28 6.39
N PRO A 768 -10.48 33.38 5.89
CA PRO A 768 -10.90 32.73 4.64
C PRO A 768 -10.45 33.47 3.38
N ASP A 769 -9.94 34.71 3.46
CA ASP A 769 -9.52 35.51 2.31
C ASP A 769 -8.36 34.82 1.54
N PRO A 770 -8.51 34.48 0.25
CA PRO A 770 -7.45 33.90 -0.56
C PRO A 770 -6.20 34.78 -0.68
N ALA A 771 -6.31 36.10 -0.51
CA ALA A 771 -5.17 37.02 -0.50
C ALA A 771 -4.31 36.91 0.77
N SER A 772 -4.88 36.39 1.87
CA SER A 772 -4.13 36.10 3.10
C SER A 772 -3.31 34.81 3.04
N LEU A 773 -3.56 33.98 2.03
CA LEU A 773 -3.01 32.62 1.93
C LEU A 773 -1.48 32.54 1.95
N PRO A 774 -0.70 33.46 1.32
CA PRO A 774 0.75 33.48 1.48
C PRO A 774 1.14 33.59 2.96
N GLU A 775 0.69 34.60 3.70
CA GLU A 775 1.08 34.77 5.11
C GLU A 775 0.60 33.62 6.02
N ARG A 776 -0.53 32.97 5.70
CA ARG A 776 -0.96 31.73 6.35
C ARG A 776 0.01 30.58 6.12
N ILE A 777 0.47 30.38 4.88
CA ILE A 777 1.56 29.42 4.56
C ILE A 777 2.83 29.82 5.31
N GLY A 778 3.12 31.12 5.44
CA GLY A 778 4.23 31.66 6.22
C GLY A 778 4.24 31.17 7.67
N LEU A 779 3.11 31.28 8.39
CA LEU A 779 2.97 30.76 9.76
C LEU A 779 3.26 29.25 9.86
N LEU A 780 2.80 28.47 8.87
CA LEU A 780 3.05 27.02 8.81
C LEU A 780 4.51 26.68 8.47
N LEU A 781 5.16 27.45 7.59
CA LEU A 781 6.59 27.34 7.33
C LEU A 781 7.39 27.65 8.61
N ASP A 782 7.04 28.71 9.35
CA ASP A 782 7.69 29.06 10.60
C ASP A 782 7.49 27.98 11.69
N SER A 783 6.33 27.31 11.74
CA SER A 783 6.09 26.12 12.60
C SER A 783 6.97 24.93 12.18
N LEU A 784 6.93 24.54 10.90
CA LEU A 784 7.73 23.44 10.35
C LEU A 784 9.24 23.68 10.43
N ALA A 785 9.68 24.94 10.51
CA ALA A 785 11.05 25.30 10.80
C ALA A 785 11.42 25.05 12.27
N ARG A 786 10.54 25.39 13.23
CA ARG A 786 10.73 25.10 14.66
C ARG A 786 10.79 23.59 14.93
N ASP A 787 9.90 22.81 14.33
CA ASP A 787 9.90 21.34 14.47
C ASP A 787 11.23 20.73 14.01
N ALA A 788 11.69 21.13 12.81
CA ALA A 788 12.92 20.63 12.21
C ALA A 788 14.20 21.07 12.96
N ILE A 789 14.11 22.09 13.83
CA ILE A 789 15.19 22.45 14.76
C ILE A 789 15.08 21.61 16.04
N ARG A 790 13.89 21.51 16.63
CA ARG A 790 13.61 20.71 17.84
C ARG A 790 14.10 19.28 17.69
N ASN A 791 13.70 18.62 16.60
CA ASN A 791 14.01 17.21 16.33
C ASN A 791 15.44 16.98 15.82
N ARG A 792 16.24 18.04 15.62
CA ARG A 792 17.70 17.96 15.44
C ARG A 792 18.46 18.15 16.75
N SER A 793 17.92 18.93 17.68
CA SER A 793 18.51 19.11 19.02
C SER A 793 18.30 17.93 19.97
N THR A 794 17.46 16.97 19.61
CA THR A 794 17.24 15.68 20.30
C THR A 794 17.98 14.50 19.66
N SER A 795 18.50 14.68 18.44
CA SER A 795 19.23 13.65 17.69
C SER A 795 20.76 13.74 17.82
N ALA A 796 21.27 14.50 18.78
CA ALA A 796 22.68 14.81 18.99
C ALA A 796 23.03 14.90 20.49
#